data_AF-A0A544YIJ7-F1
#
_entry.id   AF-A0A544YIJ7-F1
#
_cell.length_a   1.000
_cell.length_b   1.000
_cell.length_c   1.000
_cell.angle_alpha   90.00
_cell.angle_beta   90.00
_cell.angle_gamma   90.00
#
_symmetry.space_group_name_H-M   'P 1'
#
loop_
_entity.id
_entity.type
_entity.pdbx_description
1 polymer ?
#
loop_
_entity_poly.entity_id
_entity_poly.type
_entity_poly.pdbx_seq_one_letter_code
_entity_poly.pdbx_strand_id
1 'polypeptide(L)'
;MADPHAVIEALVRRPFFWRADRPLPLVLVVGRDGGAFDAARRLAEPFEDFLPQATVRAGEYDTLRELVEALAGEHGQLGKPVGGSFLPPPRFPLVQFVLWARRQREEPPPGEQVDVPARTWPPDPQSRTGQEEFKERLKDWRRGRYGGDRGRRTAADFLGRAATTWVPVGTLAAWWLGGASDLVGLIPWALGVLVAVVGTLIQAMLSIRGSFFNGWFGKQPYLARKPFERLPKYALRVANASEAEVERLLVHALCQDLRQAYGKWLIPWPSWGRGLYAMLVLDARRPGDVNERFLRTLEETVEETGLLPPLLALAAVPESFAPGRRPVTAGRLADLPALVAAWRTAARRRVPPLRLMVSAPAMPLDDDYRPHLLAPRMRALGYWCVMALLLIGPVVLLGRIQQDRNAHCGGLSWVERIGTECVGVVNADGPAPEDIFPSQEMKDLVAKIDGNNALARKAGTYVSVVLFGEYSVAENENDSAFVGARAELAAVEEYQRGVSSAPRLQVLVANAGTNFAQGRRTAELVSEMAAEDPRMLGVIGFQRSVSGVEDAIRTLHTAKIPMLVTTATADRLGYVPDGSAGSDYPSPYVFRLGPTNLRQARLAVRFARERLLGAVSEPTAVVVKDQTDNDNYTNNLADDYVSEARAERIRIAESVPYKDRGTGMDMAVSRACGHRPDLLLYAGRAADFLDFLRYVEGKDCGKEQIKVLAGDDVIKAVANSGAEIGNYRRVQVYYAALASRELWRDGAAAPTGFVQSLLGGRHANESDDNLILSYDAVKLFYERVNAAYRGGLPSRGDVLYQISLISPRDRWNGSSGVISFGATVHQPENKAVAILKVTDSGKSEVAVRCGLLATTEPPDTRDICRNLDAGRGVRNAPAAPSVSSTPTAAPADSGR
;
A
#
# COMPACT_ATOMS: atom_id res chain seq x y z
N MET A 1 -40.40 -23.01 -42.59
CA MET A 1 -39.33 -22.51 -43.48
C MET A 1 -38.63 -21.38 -42.75
N ALA A 2 -37.30 -21.26 -42.81
CA ALA A 2 -36.62 -20.15 -42.15
C ALA A 2 -36.82 -18.87 -42.98
N ASP A 3 -37.20 -17.78 -42.33
CA ASP A 3 -37.35 -16.46 -42.96
C ASP A 3 -36.02 -16.03 -43.63
N PRO A 4 -36.05 -15.58 -44.90
CA PRO A 4 -34.92 -14.93 -45.56
C PRO A 4 -34.18 -13.89 -44.69
N HIS A 5 -34.88 -13.10 -43.86
CA HIS A 5 -34.26 -12.13 -42.96
C HIS A 5 -33.33 -12.78 -41.93
N ALA A 6 -33.68 -13.96 -41.41
CA ALA A 6 -32.84 -14.69 -40.46
C ALA A 6 -31.52 -15.17 -41.10
N VAL A 7 -31.53 -15.42 -42.41
CA VAL A 7 -30.32 -15.77 -43.17
C VAL A 7 -29.42 -14.54 -43.36
N ILE A 8 -30.01 -13.39 -43.73
CA ILE A 8 -29.30 -12.12 -43.82
C ILE A 8 -28.69 -11.75 -42.47
N GLU A 9 -29.45 -11.89 -41.37
CA GLU A 9 -28.97 -11.68 -40.01
C GLU A 9 -27.73 -12.57 -39.72
N ALA A 10 -27.78 -13.85 -40.08
CA ALA A 10 -26.66 -14.76 -39.90
C ALA A 10 -25.44 -14.48 -40.81
N LEU A 11 -25.61 -13.70 -41.89
CA LEU A 11 -24.53 -13.24 -42.77
C LEU A 11 -23.89 -11.95 -42.26
N VAL A 12 -24.68 -10.98 -41.82
CA VAL A 12 -24.15 -9.71 -41.29
C VAL A 12 -23.48 -9.88 -39.93
N ARG A 13 -23.85 -10.90 -39.14
CA ARG A 13 -23.22 -11.22 -37.86
C ARG A 13 -21.73 -11.57 -38.02
N ARG A 14 -20.87 -10.77 -37.41
CA ARG A 14 -19.43 -10.99 -37.40
C ARG A 14 -19.03 -11.98 -36.30
N PRO A 15 -18.15 -12.96 -36.58
CA PRO A 15 -17.58 -13.84 -35.56
C PRO A 15 -16.87 -13.07 -34.45
N PHE A 16 -16.72 -13.69 -33.28
CA PHE A 16 -15.96 -13.11 -32.17
C PHE A 16 -14.49 -12.92 -32.57
N PHE A 17 -13.78 -12.00 -31.91
CA PHE A 17 -12.47 -11.52 -32.38
C PHE A 17 -11.38 -12.60 -32.45
N TRP A 18 -11.49 -13.70 -31.69
CA TRP A 18 -10.57 -14.84 -31.78
C TRP A 18 -10.82 -15.78 -32.98
N ARG A 19 -11.99 -15.70 -33.63
CA ARG A 19 -12.32 -16.54 -34.81
C ARG A 19 -12.03 -15.77 -36.08
N ALA A 20 -11.56 -16.43 -37.14
CA ALA A 20 -11.39 -15.81 -38.46
C ALA A 20 -12.71 -15.22 -39.00
N ASP A 21 -12.62 -14.11 -39.74
CA ASP A 21 -13.78 -13.58 -40.47
C ASP A 21 -14.20 -14.56 -41.58
N ARG A 22 -15.50 -14.60 -41.87
CA ARG A 22 -16.07 -15.52 -42.85
C ARG A 22 -16.22 -14.81 -44.20
N PRO A 23 -16.02 -15.51 -45.34
CA PRO A 23 -16.35 -14.96 -46.65
C PRO A 23 -17.85 -14.64 -46.70
N LEU A 24 -18.20 -13.52 -47.34
CA LEU A 24 -19.58 -13.08 -47.55
C LEU A 24 -19.96 -13.23 -49.03
N PRO A 25 -21.18 -13.70 -49.35
CA PRO A 25 -21.67 -13.77 -50.72
C PRO A 25 -22.11 -12.39 -51.21
N LEU A 26 -22.02 -12.19 -52.53
CA LEU A 26 -22.78 -11.21 -53.28
C LEU A 26 -24.14 -11.83 -53.61
N VAL A 27 -25.20 -11.39 -52.94
CA VAL A 27 -26.55 -11.93 -53.13
C VAL A 27 -27.20 -11.19 -54.28
N LEU A 28 -27.36 -11.87 -55.42
CA LEU A 28 -27.94 -11.33 -56.65
C LEU A 28 -29.42 -11.71 -56.73
N VAL A 29 -30.30 -10.73 -56.58
CA VAL A 29 -31.75 -10.89 -56.68
C VAL A 29 -32.19 -10.70 -58.13
N VAL A 30 -32.73 -11.76 -58.73
CA VAL A 30 -33.13 -11.80 -60.14
C VAL A 30 -34.65 -11.66 -60.26
N GLY A 31 -35.15 -10.78 -61.13
CA GLY A 31 -36.59 -10.65 -61.40
C GLY A 31 -36.93 -9.66 -62.53
N ARG A 32 -38.19 -9.69 -63.01
CA ARG A 32 -38.73 -8.72 -63.99
C ARG A 32 -39.38 -7.54 -63.28
N ASP A 33 -39.18 -6.33 -63.80
CA ASP A 33 -39.70 -5.04 -63.30
C ASP A 33 -39.35 -4.74 -61.82
N GLY A 34 -39.86 -3.64 -61.24
CA GLY A 34 -39.51 -3.03 -59.92
C GLY A 34 -39.19 -3.97 -58.74
N GLY A 35 -39.76 -5.17 -58.72
CA GLY A 35 -39.80 -6.06 -57.55
C GLY A 35 -38.46 -6.63 -57.07
N ALA A 36 -37.44 -6.78 -57.92
CA ALA A 36 -36.14 -7.34 -57.50
C ALA A 36 -35.37 -6.39 -56.57
N PHE A 37 -35.39 -5.09 -56.84
CA PHE A 37 -34.77 -4.08 -55.97
C PHE A 37 -35.56 -3.86 -54.70
N ASP A 38 -36.90 -3.85 -54.78
CA ASP A 38 -37.75 -3.78 -53.59
C ASP A 38 -37.54 -4.99 -52.67
N ALA A 39 -37.35 -6.20 -53.22
CA ALA A 39 -37.00 -7.37 -52.43
C ALA A 39 -35.63 -7.24 -51.76
N ALA A 40 -34.61 -6.75 -52.48
CA ALA A 40 -33.29 -6.50 -51.90
C ALA A 40 -33.32 -5.43 -50.78
N ARG A 41 -34.11 -4.37 -50.97
CA ARG A 41 -34.29 -3.30 -49.98
C ARG A 41 -35.03 -3.80 -48.75
N ARG A 42 -36.15 -4.52 -48.91
CA ARG A 42 -36.91 -5.11 -47.79
C ARG A 42 -36.07 -6.08 -46.98
N LEU A 43 -35.21 -6.88 -47.63
CA LEU A 43 -34.27 -7.77 -46.92
C LEU A 43 -33.23 -7.02 -46.07
N ALA A 44 -32.92 -5.77 -46.42
CA ALA A 44 -31.94 -4.92 -45.74
C ALA A 44 -32.56 -4.02 -44.66
N GLU A 45 -33.81 -3.59 -44.87
CA GLU A 45 -34.53 -2.60 -44.05
C GLU A 45 -34.50 -2.88 -42.54
N PRO A 46 -34.67 -4.13 -42.04
CA PRO A 46 -34.56 -4.41 -40.61
C PRO A 46 -33.20 -4.07 -39.97
N PHE A 47 -32.13 -3.92 -40.78
CA PHE A 47 -30.76 -3.75 -40.30
C PHE A 47 -30.22 -2.31 -40.40
N GLU A 48 -30.95 -1.36 -40.99
CA GLU A 48 -30.44 -0.03 -41.38
C GLU A 48 -29.88 0.80 -40.21
N ASP A 49 -30.54 0.76 -39.05
CA ASP A 49 -30.09 1.48 -37.85
C ASP A 49 -28.99 0.76 -37.05
N PHE A 50 -28.59 -0.44 -37.48
CA PHE A 50 -27.73 -1.33 -36.70
C PHE A 50 -26.32 -1.48 -37.25
N LEU A 51 -26.07 -1.15 -38.52
CA LEU A 51 -24.79 -1.33 -39.20
C LEU A 51 -24.52 -0.23 -40.23
N PRO A 52 -23.27 -0.06 -40.69
CA PRO A 52 -22.98 0.85 -41.80
C PRO A 52 -23.61 0.33 -43.09
N GLN A 53 -24.60 1.04 -43.60
CA GLN A 53 -25.34 0.66 -44.81
C GLN A 53 -25.23 1.74 -45.89
N ALA A 54 -25.26 1.31 -47.15
CA ALA A 54 -25.50 2.18 -48.29
C ALA A 54 -26.53 1.57 -49.23
N THR A 55 -27.39 2.41 -49.81
CA THR A 55 -28.43 2.00 -50.76
C THR A 55 -28.31 2.89 -52.01
N VAL A 56 -28.33 2.27 -53.19
CA VAL A 56 -28.17 2.97 -54.48
C VAL A 56 -29.17 2.47 -55.50
N ARG A 57 -29.88 3.39 -56.17
CA ARG A 57 -30.85 3.10 -57.24
C ARG A 57 -30.21 3.12 -58.64
N ALA A 58 -30.89 2.53 -59.62
CA ALA A 58 -30.39 2.46 -61.00
C ALA A 58 -30.42 3.84 -61.66
N GLY A 59 -29.31 4.24 -62.28
CA GLY A 59 -29.12 5.58 -62.85
C GLY A 59 -29.14 6.73 -61.85
N GLU A 60 -28.85 6.47 -60.58
CA GLU A 60 -28.66 7.54 -59.58
C GLU A 60 -27.34 8.29 -59.77
N TYR A 61 -26.34 7.63 -60.35
CA TYR A 61 -25.00 8.17 -60.61
C TYR A 61 -24.58 7.87 -62.05
N ASP A 62 -23.94 8.83 -62.71
CA ASP A 62 -23.55 8.73 -64.13
C ASP A 62 -22.18 8.06 -64.31
N THR A 63 -21.32 8.11 -63.29
CA THR A 63 -19.98 7.51 -63.32
C THR A 63 -19.70 6.61 -62.11
N LEU A 64 -18.84 5.60 -62.28
CA LEU A 64 -18.42 4.71 -61.16
C LEU A 64 -17.73 5.49 -60.05
N ARG A 65 -17.06 6.59 -60.41
CA ARG A 65 -16.43 7.51 -59.48
C ARG A 65 -17.45 8.16 -58.55
N GLU A 66 -18.54 8.71 -59.09
CA GLU A 66 -19.61 9.33 -58.29
C GLU A 66 -20.28 8.31 -57.37
N LEU A 67 -20.52 7.09 -57.87
CA LEU A 67 -21.02 5.99 -57.06
C LEU A 67 -20.07 5.71 -55.87
N VAL A 68 -18.78 5.51 -56.12
CA VAL A 68 -17.80 5.24 -55.05
C VAL A 68 -17.65 6.43 -54.09
N GLU A 69 -17.77 7.67 -54.59
CA GLU A 69 -17.82 8.88 -53.77
C GLU A 69 -19.06 8.91 -52.85
N ALA A 70 -20.23 8.52 -53.34
CA ALA A 70 -21.44 8.40 -52.52
C ALA A 70 -21.35 7.28 -51.47
N LEU A 71 -20.62 6.19 -51.77
CA LEU A 71 -20.42 5.09 -50.83
C LEU A 71 -19.38 5.42 -49.74
N ALA A 72 -18.23 5.95 -50.14
CA ALA A 72 -17.01 6.01 -49.33
C ALA A 72 -16.22 7.33 -49.44
N GLY A 73 -16.78 8.35 -50.10
CA GLY A 73 -16.25 9.71 -50.11
C GLY A 73 -16.27 10.37 -48.73
N GLU A 74 -15.98 11.66 -48.65
CA GLU A 74 -15.92 12.37 -47.36
C GLU A 74 -17.25 12.36 -46.59
N HIS A 75 -18.36 12.30 -47.32
CA HIS A 75 -19.73 12.21 -46.81
C HIS A 75 -20.41 10.88 -47.19
N GLY A 76 -19.60 9.86 -47.50
CA GLY A 76 -20.12 8.58 -47.99
C GLY A 76 -21.04 7.86 -47.01
N GLN A 77 -22.04 7.16 -47.53
CA GLN A 77 -23.07 6.46 -46.74
C GLN A 77 -22.46 5.42 -45.78
N LEU A 78 -21.45 4.65 -46.21
CA LEU A 78 -20.78 3.63 -45.39
C LEU A 78 -19.91 4.22 -44.27
N GLY A 79 -19.65 5.53 -44.30
CA GLY A 79 -18.85 6.25 -43.30
C GLY A 79 -19.67 6.92 -42.19
N LYS A 80 -20.99 6.72 -42.17
CA LYS A 80 -21.89 7.29 -41.16
C LYS A 80 -21.76 6.56 -39.81
N PRO A 81 -21.91 7.27 -38.67
CA PRO A 81 -21.91 6.64 -37.35
C PRO A 81 -23.16 5.79 -37.13
N VAL A 82 -23.01 4.65 -36.46
CA VAL A 82 -24.12 3.76 -36.11
C VAL A 82 -24.62 4.11 -34.70
N GLY A 83 -25.93 4.37 -34.58
CA GLY A 83 -26.58 4.75 -33.32
C GLY A 83 -26.34 3.75 -32.18
N GLY A 84 -26.13 4.28 -30.97
CA GLY A 84 -26.01 3.49 -29.73
C GLY A 84 -24.70 2.71 -29.53
N SER A 85 -23.81 2.65 -30.53
CA SER A 85 -22.52 1.93 -30.40
C SER A 85 -21.41 2.78 -29.77
N PHE A 86 -21.47 4.11 -29.94
CA PHE A 86 -20.38 5.07 -29.65
C PHE A 86 -19.03 4.69 -30.29
N LEU A 87 -18.99 3.70 -31.18
CA LEU A 87 -17.79 3.29 -31.88
C LEU A 87 -17.48 4.28 -33.01
N PRO A 88 -16.20 4.56 -33.27
CA PRO A 88 -15.83 5.40 -34.39
C PRO A 88 -16.30 4.77 -35.72
N PRO A 89 -16.79 5.52 -36.71
CA PRO A 89 -17.28 4.97 -37.98
C PRO A 89 -16.12 4.42 -38.85
N PRO A 90 -16.41 3.49 -39.79
CA PRO A 90 -15.47 3.12 -40.84
C PRO A 90 -15.00 4.37 -41.62
N ARG A 91 -13.73 4.41 -42.01
CA ARG A 91 -13.15 5.52 -42.78
C ARG A 91 -12.48 4.96 -44.02
N PHE A 92 -12.44 5.77 -45.08
CA PHE A 92 -12.02 5.36 -46.40
C PHE A 92 -10.89 6.25 -46.96
N PRO A 93 -9.74 6.33 -46.27
CA PRO A 93 -8.65 7.22 -46.64
C PRO A 93 -8.03 6.90 -48.02
N LEU A 94 -7.99 5.62 -48.43
CA LEU A 94 -7.44 5.23 -49.73
C LEU A 94 -8.38 5.66 -50.86
N VAL A 95 -9.68 5.39 -50.72
CA VAL A 95 -10.69 5.82 -51.69
C VAL A 95 -10.68 7.33 -51.86
N GLN A 96 -10.71 8.06 -50.74
CA GLN A 96 -10.77 9.52 -50.74
C GLN A 96 -9.51 10.15 -51.37
N PHE A 97 -8.34 9.53 -51.22
CA PHE A 97 -7.13 9.97 -51.92
C PHE A 97 -7.24 9.78 -53.44
N VAL A 98 -7.75 8.65 -53.91
CA VAL A 98 -7.89 8.37 -55.35
C VAL A 98 -8.94 9.28 -55.98
N LEU A 99 -10.08 9.48 -55.31
CA LEU A 99 -11.13 10.43 -55.72
C LEU A 99 -10.57 11.85 -55.82
N TRP A 100 -9.85 12.30 -54.80
CA TRP A 100 -9.20 13.62 -54.81
C TRP A 100 -8.20 13.74 -55.97
N ALA A 101 -7.28 12.78 -56.11
CA ALA A 101 -6.25 12.81 -57.15
C ALA A 101 -6.87 12.83 -58.55
N ARG A 102 -7.97 12.11 -58.76
CA ARG A 102 -8.69 12.11 -60.04
C ARG A 102 -9.42 13.43 -60.29
N ARG A 103 -10.05 14.02 -59.26
CA ARG A 103 -10.73 15.33 -59.36
C ARG A 103 -9.79 16.45 -59.83
N GLN A 104 -8.51 16.39 -59.47
CA GLN A 104 -7.51 17.39 -59.91
C GLN A 104 -7.36 17.48 -61.43
N ARG A 105 -7.77 16.45 -62.19
CA ARG A 105 -7.80 16.51 -63.66
C ARG A 105 -8.81 17.53 -64.19
N GLU A 106 -9.88 17.79 -63.46
CA GLU A 106 -10.98 18.67 -63.85
C GLU A 106 -10.80 20.11 -63.33
N GLU A 107 -9.78 20.35 -62.49
CA GLU A 107 -9.52 21.62 -61.81
C GLU A 107 -8.14 22.20 -62.18
N PRO A 108 -7.96 22.81 -63.37
CA PRO A 108 -6.73 23.50 -63.72
C PRO A 108 -6.50 24.73 -62.79
N PRO A 109 -5.26 25.16 -62.58
CA PRO A 109 -4.97 26.28 -61.67
C PRO A 109 -5.59 27.59 -62.22
N PRO A 110 -6.09 28.48 -61.33
CA PRO A 110 -6.72 29.73 -61.75
C PRO A 110 -5.72 30.63 -62.47
N GLY A 111 -6.06 31.03 -63.71
CA GLY A 111 -5.23 31.89 -64.57
C GLY A 111 -4.51 31.19 -65.72
N GLU A 112 -4.67 29.87 -65.86
CA GLU A 112 -4.07 29.11 -66.97
C GLU A 112 -5.10 28.88 -68.10
N GLN A 113 -4.89 29.48 -69.27
CA GLN A 113 -5.69 29.21 -70.48
C GLN A 113 -5.27 27.86 -71.06
N VAL A 114 -6.19 26.90 -71.07
CA VAL A 114 -5.99 25.51 -71.51
C VAL A 114 -5.74 25.39 -73.03
N ASP A 115 -5.91 26.48 -73.78
CA ASP A 115 -5.86 26.50 -75.26
C ASP A 115 -4.51 26.97 -75.86
N VAL A 116 -3.42 26.97 -75.10
CA VAL A 116 -2.07 27.26 -75.67
C VAL A 116 -1.45 25.96 -76.22
N PRO A 117 -0.98 25.90 -77.49
CA PRO A 117 -0.53 24.66 -78.18
C PRO A 117 0.69 23.90 -77.59
N ALA A 118 1.12 24.22 -76.37
CA ALA A 118 2.30 23.63 -75.74
C ALA A 118 2.08 23.18 -74.27
N ARG A 119 0.88 23.31 -73.71
CA ARG A 119 0.60 22.91 -72.31
C ARG A 119 -0.67 22.08 -72.21
N THR A 120 -0.51 20.79 -71.94
CA THR A 120 -1.61 19.85 -71.68
C THR A 120 -1.85 19.72 -70.18
N TRP A 121 -3.13 19.76 -69.76
CA TRP A 121 -3.56 19.47 -68.39
C TRP A 121 -4.24 18.10 -68.33
N PRO A 122 -3.90 17.22 -67.37
CA PRO A 122 -2.88 17.37 -66.34
C PRO A 122 -1.45 17.34 -66.91
N PRO A 123 -0.47 17.94 -66.21
CA PRO A 123 0.92 17.98 -66.70
C PRO A 123 1.53 16.57 -66.73
N ASP A 124 2.57 16.38 -67.57
CA ASP A 124 3.31 15.11 -67.64
C ASP A 124 3.78 14.69 -66.24
N PRO A 125 3.54 13.44 -65.81
CA PRO A 125 4.04 12.89 -64.55
C PRO A 125 5.55 13.08 -64.29
N GLN A 126 6.37 13.27 -65.32
CA GLN A 126 7.80 13.54 -65.22
C GLN A 126 8.16 15.03 -65.08
N SER A 127 7.21 15.94 -65.29
CA SER A 127 7.44 17.39 -65.17
C SER A 127 7.75 17.80 -63.72
N ARG A 128 8.80 18.61 -63.53
CA ARG A 128 9.18 19.11 -62.19
C ARG A 128 8.14 20.11 -61.65
N THR A 129 7.61 20.96 -62.52
CA THR A 129 6.60 21.98 -62.20
C THR A 129 5.27 21.33 -61.78
N GLY A 130 4.78 20.35 -62.54
CA GLY A 130 3.55 19.63 -62.20
C GLY A 130 3.68 18.83 -60.89
N GLN A 131 4.85 18.26 -60.61
CA GLN A 131 5.10 17.58 -59.34
C GLN A 131 5.11 18.52 -58.12
N GLU A 132 5.65 19.75 -58.25
CA GLU A 132 5.61 20.76 -57.19
C GLU A 132 4.19 21.33 -57.01
N GLU A 133 3.43 21.51 -58.08
CA GLU A 133 2.03 21.94 -57.98
C GLU A 133 1.15 20.89 -57.28
N PHE A 134 1.23 19.62 -57.69
CA PHE A 134 0.51 18.53 -57.01
C PHE A 134 0.97 18.34 -55.56
N LYS A 135 2.19 18.74 -55.22
CA LYS A 135 2.70 18.71 -53.84
C LYS A 135 2.07 19.82 -53.01
N GLU A 136 1.91 21.04 -53.52
CA GLU A 136 1.17 22.11 -52.83
C GLU A 136 -0.33 21.78 -52.72
N ARG A 137 -0.98 21.33 -53.82
CA ARG A 137 -2.39 20.89 -53.79
C ARG A 137 -2.63 19.74 -52.80
N LEU A 138 -1.71 18.77 -52.72
CA LEU A 138 -1.79 17.70 -51.72
C LEU A 138 -1.64 18.24 -50.29
N LYS A 139 -0.76 19.24 -50.07
CA LYS A 139 -0.63 19.90 -48.77
C LYS A 139 -1.92 20.63 -48.40
N ASP A 140 -2.54 21.30 -49.35
CA ASP A 140 -3.77 22.07 -49.12
C ASP A 140 -4.99 21.17 -48.95
N TRP A 141 -5.14 20.11 -49.72
CA TRP A 141 -6.16 19.08 -49.48
C TRP A 141 -6.04 18.48 -48.08
N ARG A 142 -4.80 18.17 -47.65
CA ARG A 142 -4.55 17.73 -46.27
C ARG A 142 -4.94 18.81 -45.28
N ARG A 143 -4.50 20.07 -45.45
CA ARG A 143 -4.84 21.17 -44.52
C ARG A 143 -6.34 21.44 -44.45
N GLY A 144 -7.06 21.47 -45.58
CA GLY A 144 -8.50 21.72 -45.67
C GLY A 144 -9.34 20.63 -45.00
N ARG A 145 -8.85 19.38 -45.03
CA ARG A 145 -9.41 18.27 -44.25
C ARG A 145 -9.28 18.46 -42.73
N TYR A 146 -8.37 19.34 -42.30
CA TYR A 146 -7.98 19.55 -40.89
C TYR A 146 -8.20 21.00 -40.39
N GLY A 147 -8.68 21.93 -41.22
CA GLY A 147 -8.89 23.34 -40.86
C GLY A 147 -10.36 23.69 -40.56
N GLY A 148 -10.61 24.42 -39.48
CA GLY A 148 -11.95 24.84 -39.00
C GLY A 148 -12.50 24.03 -37.83
N ASP A 149 -13.73 24.33 -37.36
CA ASP A 149 -14.42 23.60 -36.26
C ASP A 149 -14.53 22.08 -36.50
N ARG A 150 -14.54 21.69 -37.78
CA ARG A 150 -14.51 20.31 -38.26
C ARG A 150 -13.16 19.61 -38.02
N GLY A 151 -12.05 20.36 -38.05
CA GLY A 151 -10.69 19.89 -37.78
C GLY A 151 -10.49 19.42 -36.34
N ARG A 152 -11.13 20.09 -35.37
CA ARG A 152 -11.14 19.66 -33.96
C ARG A 152 -11.84 18.31 -33.76
N ARG A 153 -12.96 18.07 -34.45
CA ARG A 153 -13.68 16.78 -34.40
C ARG A 153 -12.91 15.64 -35.07
N THR A 154 -12.28 15.90 -36.22
CA THR A 154 -11.46 14.90 -36.93
C THR A 154 -10.18 14.57 -36.16
N ALA A 155 -9.49 15.57 -35.59
CA ALA A 155 -8.33 15.36 -34.72
C ALA A 155 -8.71 14.63 -33.43
N ALA A 156 -9.86 14.95 -32.82
CA ALA A 156 -10.37 14.25 -31.64
C ALA A 156 -10.74 12.78 -31.93
N ASP A 157 -11.31 12.47 -33.11
CA ASP A 157 -11.60 11.08 -33.55
C ASP A 157 -10.29 10.29 -33.73
N PHE A 158 -9.25 10.88 -34.33
CA PHE A 158 -7.93 10.23 -34.46
C PHE A 158 -7.18 10.07 -33.13
N LEU A 159 -7.23 11.09 -32.27
CA LEU A 159 -6.66 11.01 -30.91
C LEU A 159 -7.41 9.99 -30.06
N GLY A 160 -8.74 9.93 -30.15
CA GLY A 160 -9.55 8.91 -29.48
C GLY A 160 -9.17 7.51 -29.93
N ARG A 161 -9.05 7.27 -31.24
CA ARG A 161 -8.60 5.97 -31.79
C ARG A 161 -7.19 5.61 -31.34
N ALA A 162 -6.26 6.56 -31.37
CA ALA A 162 -4.88 6.31 -30.98
C ALA A 162 -4.76 6.07 -29.46
N ALA A 163 -5.50 6.83 -28.65
CA ALA A 163 -5.55 6.65 -27.20
C ALA A 163 -6.12 5.28 -26.82
N THR A 164 -7.11 4.76 -27.55
CA THR A 164 -7.64 3.41 -27.29
C THR A 164 -6.63 2.29 -27.50
N THR A 165 -5.56 2.53 -28.26
CA THR A 165 -4.50 1.55 -28.52
C THR A 165 -3.32 1.75 -27.55
N TRP A 166 -2.87 2.99 -27.41
CA TRP A 166 -1.62 3.28 -26.70
C TRP A 166 -1.77 3.43 -25.20
N VAL A 167 -2.96 3.77 -24.69
CA VAL A 167 -3.19 3.78 -23.24
C VAL A 167 -3.10 2.36 -22.65
N PRO A 168 -3.76 1.33 -23.20
CA PRO A 168 -3.54 -0.06 -22.78
C PRO A 168 -2.08 -0.53 -22.85
N VAL A 169 -1.38 -0.17 -23.92
CA VAL A 169 0.05 -0.54 -24.11
C VAL A 169 0.93 0.15 -23.07
N GLY A 170 0.67 1.43 -22.80
CA GLY A 170 1.36 2.18 -21.74
C GLY A 170 1.13 1.56 -20.36
N THR A 171 -0.11 1.16 -20.06
CA THR A 171 -0.45 0.46 -18.81
C THR A 171 0.27 -0.88 -18.69
N LEU A 172 0.29 -1.69 -19.75
CA LEU A 172 0.99 -2.98 -19.77
C LEU A 172 2.51 -2.81 -19.63
N ALA A 173 3.08 -1.80 -20.27
CA ALA A 173 4.51 -1.49 -20.17
C ALA A 173 4.89 -1.07 -18.74
N ALA A 174 4.06 -0.23 -18.09
CA ALA A 174 4.26 0.12 -16.68
C ALA A 174 4.23 -1.13 -15.77
N TRP A 175 3.31 -2.06 -16.04
CA TRP A 175 3.17 -3.30 -15.28
C TRP A 175 4.37 -4.25 -15.47
N TRP A 176 4.85 -4.39 -16.70
CA TRP A 176 5.97 -5.30 -17.02
C TRP A 176 7.30 -4.80 -16.46
N LEU A 177 7.47 -3.48 -16.33
CA LEU A 177 8.69 -2.86 -15.83
C LEU A 177 8.70 -2.61 -14.31
N GLY A 178 7.52 -2.49 -13.67
CA GLY A 178 7.43 -2.15 -12.25
C GLY A 178 7.53 -3.33 -11.28
N GLY A 179 7.15 -4.54 -11.70
CA GLY A 179 6.87 -5.62 -10.74
C GLY A 179 5.74 -5.23 -9.77
N ALA A 180 5.16 -6.20 -9.05
CA ALA A 180 4.11 -5.90 -8.08
C ALA A 180 4.65 -5.27 -6.77
N SER A 181 5.98 -5.20 -6.60
CA SER A 181 6.61 -5.01 -5.29
C SER A 181 7.52 -3.78 -5.14
N ASP A 182 7.98 -3.12 -6.21
CA ASP A 182 8.93 -2.00 -6.08
C ASP A 182 8.35 -0.65 -6.53
N LEU A 183 7.97 0.14 -5.53
CA LEU A 183 7.30 1.44 -5.65
C LEU A 183 8.29 2.61 -5.44
N VAL A 184 9.54 2.48 -5.89
CA VAL A 184 10.48 3.63 -6.00
C VAL A 184 10.46 4.24 -7.40
N GLY A 185 9.87 3.57 -8.38
CA GLY A 185 9.73 4.12 -9.71
C GLY A 185 8.44 4.93 -9.89
N LEU A 186 8.48 6.26 -9.71
CA LEU A 186 7.66 7.12 -10.58
C LEU A 186 7.99 6.87 -12.06
N ILE A 187 9.17 6.30 -12.33
CA ILE A 187 9.76 6.05 -13.64
C ILE A 187 8.96 5.04 -14.49
N PRO A 188 8.59 3.82 -14.05
CA PRO A 188 7.78 2.91 -14.87
C PRO A 188 6.39 3.46 -15.22
N TRP A 189 5.75 4.17 -14.28
CA TRP A 189 4.45 4.82 -14.54
C TRP A 189 4.59 6.04 -15.45
N ALA A 190 5.57 6.90 -15.22
CA ALA A 190 5.88 8.02 -16.10
C ALA A 190 6.26 7.54 -17.51
N LEU A 191 6.99 6.43 -17.62
CA LEU A 191 7.33 5.79 -18.88
C LEU A 191 6.10 5.18 -19.55
N GLY A 192 5.20 4.54 -18.80
CA GLY A 192 3.92 4.05 -19.31
C GLY A 192 3.03 5.18 -19.84
N VAL A 193 2.95 6.29 -19.11
CA VAL A 193 2.26 7.52 -19.55
C VAL A 193 2.94 8.12 -20.77
N LEU A 194 4.28 8.18 -20.80
CA LEU A 194 5.05 8.67 -21.94
C LEU A 194 4.79 7.80 -23.18
N VAL A 195 4.82 6.47 -23.05
CA VAL A 195 4.50 5.53 -24.13
C VAL A 195 3.07 5.74 -24.63
N ALA A 196 2.11 5.92 -23.72
CA ALA A 196 0.73 6.20 -24.08
C ALA A 196 0.60 7.53 -24.84
N VAL A 197 1.20 8.61 -24.35
CA VAL A 197 1.12 9.96 -24.95
C VAL A 197 1.87 10.02 -26.28
N VAL A 198 3.12 9.60 -26.31
CA VAL A 198 3.97 9.62 -27.51
C VAL A 198 3.41 8.69 -28.58
N GLY A 199 2.99 7.47 -28.21
CA GLY A 199 2.34 6.54 -29.13
C GLY A 199 1.04 7.12 -29.71
N THR A 200 0.21 7.72 -28.86
CA THR A 200 -1.03 8.39 -29.28
C THR A 200 -0.76 9.53 -30.27
N LEU A 201 0.20 10.40 -29.96
CA LEU A 201 0.57 11.53 -30.80
C LEU A 201 1.20 11.10 -32.12
N ILE A 202 2.11 10.12 -32.11
CA ILE A 202 2.75 9.60 -33.33
C ILE A 202 1.72 8.92 -34.22
N GLN A 203 0.85 8.05 -33.68
CA GLN A 203 -0.18 7.38 -34.48
C GLN A 203 -1.22 8.36 -35.01
N ALA A 204 -1.64 9.35 -34.21
CA ALA A 204 -2.51 10.42 -34.68
C ALA A 204 -1.84 11.21 -35.82
N MET A 205 -0.59 11.63 -35.64
CA MET A 205 0.19 12.34 -36.65
C MET A 205 0.39 11.53 -37.95
N LEU A 206 0.69 10.23 -37.85
CA LEU A 206 0.87 9.34 -39.01
C LEU A 206 -0.45 9.06 -39.74
N SER A 207 -1.55 8.96 -39.00
CA SER A 207 -2.91 8.83 -39.56
C SER A 207 -3.34 10.12 -40.26
N ILE A 208 -3.07 11.29 -39.65
CA ILE A 208 -3.32 12.62 -40.21
C ILE A 208 -2.47 12.88 -41.46
N ARG A 209 -1.19 12.48 -41.47
CA ARG A 209 -0.31 12.57 -42.65
C ARG A 209 -0.65 11.53 -43.73
N GLY A 210 -1.54 10.57 -43.46
CA GLY A 210 -1.90 9.46 -44.34
C GLY A 210 -0.77 8.44 -44.59
N SER A 211 0.39 8.62 -43.95
CA SER A 211 1.60 7.83 -44.23
C SER A 211 1.44 6.36 -43.84
N PHE A 212 0.58 6.07 -42.85
CA PHE A 212 0.28 4.70 -42.43
C PHE A 212 -0.42 3.89 -43.53
N PHE A 213 -1.24 4.54 -44.35
CA PHE A 213 -2.08 3.89 -45.36
C PHE A 213 -1.47 3.93 -46.76
N ASN A 214 -0.65 4.94 -47.06
CA ASN A 214 -0.04 5.14 -48.38
C ASN A 214 0.93 4.02 -48.80
N GLY A 215 1.38 3.16 -47.87
CA GLY A 215 2.22 2.00 -48.20
C GLY A 215 1.49 0.96 -49.05
N TRP A 216 0.16 0.87 -48.93
CA TRP A 216 -0.66 -0.07 -49.70
C TRP A 216 -0.62 0.19 -51.21
N PHE A 217 -0.57 1.46 -51.64
CA PHE A 217 -0.51 1.82 -53.07
C PHE A 217 0.69 1.22 -53.81
N GLY A 218 1.77 0.88 -53.11
CA GLY A 218 2.94 0.20 -53.71
C GLY A 218 2.83 -1.32 -53.80
N LYS A 219 1.85 -1.94 -53.12
CA LYS A 219 1.66 -3.39 -53.07
C LYS A 219 0.47 -3.90 -53.90
N GLN A 220 -0.43 -3.00 -54.28
CA GLN A 220 -1.65 -3.31 -55.03
C GLN A 220 -1.38 -3.38 -56.54
N PRO A 221 -2.13 -4.18 -57.33
CA PRO A 221 -1.80 -4.50 -58.72
C PRO A 221 -2.22 -3.45 -59.77
N TYR A 222 -3.11 -2.51 -59.44
CA TYR A 222 -3.70 -1.56 -60.41
C TYR A 222 -3.10 -0.17 -60.24
N LEU A 223 -2.34 0.36 -61.21
CA LEU A 223 -1.62 1.63 -61.03
C LEU A 223 -0.76 1.63 -59.75
N ALA A 224 0.15 0.65 -59.61
CA ALA A 224 1.03 0.57 -58.44
C ALA A 224 1.95 1.80 -58.31
N ARG A 225 2.15 2.27 -57.07
CA ARG A 225 3.17 3.27 -56.74
C ARG A 225 4.54 2.63 -56.87
N LYS A 226 5.42 3.24 -57.66
CA LYS A 226 6.78 2.71 -57.91
C LYS A 226 7.65 2.82 -56.64
N PRO A 227 8.69 1.98 -56.51
CA PRO A 227 9.70 2.14 -55.48
C PRO A 227 10.27 3.57 -55.49
N PHE A 228 10.43 4.19 -54.31
CA PHE A 228 10.92 5.56 -54.12
C PHE A 228 10.09 6.68 -54.76
N GLU A 229 8.93 6.38 -55.34
CA GLU A 229 8.03 7.40 -55.89
C GLU A 229 7.32 8.17 -54.77
N ARG A 230 7.47 9.51 -54.80
CA ARG A 230 6.82 10.41 -53.84
C ARG A 230 5.31 10.47 -54.12
N LEU A 231 4.51 10.64 -53.06
CA LEU A 231 3.04 10.65 -53.17
C LEU A 231 2.46 11.71 -54.13
N PRO A 232 2.98 12.95 -54.21
CA PRO A 232 2.50 13.92 -55.20
C PRO A 232 2.68 13.43 -56.64
N LYS A 233 3.83 12.81 -56.95
CA LYS A 233 4.10 12.21 -58.27
C LYS A 233 3.15 11.06 -58.57
N TYR A 234 2.82 10.25 -57.56
CA TYR A 234 1.82 9.21 -57.68
C TYR A 234 0.41 9.76 -57.92
N ALA A 235 -0.01 10.81 -57.19
CA ALA A 235 -1.29 11.48 -57.40
C ALA A 235 -1.40 12.05 -58.83
N LEU A 236 -0.33 12.67 -59.33
CA LEU A 236 -0.26 13.16 -60.71
C LEU A 236 -0.39 12.03 -61.75
N ARG A 237 0.18 10.85 -61.48
CA ARG A 237 -0.03 9.66 -62.33
C ARG A 237 -1.47 9.17 -62.29
N VAL A 238 -2.10 9.15 -61.12
CA VAL A 238 -3.51 8.77 -60.98
C VAL A 238 -4.42 9.75 -61.73
N ALA A 239 -4.10 11.06 -61.69
CA ALA A 239 -4.82 12.06 -62.47
C ALA A 239 -4.71 11.81 -63.99
N ASN A 240 -3.51 11.46 -64.48
CA ASN A 240 -3.22 11.18 -65.89
C ASN A 240 -3.66 9.78 -66.38
N ALA A 241 -3.99 8.86 -65.49
CA ALA A 241 -4.33 7.48 -65.85
C ALA A 241 -5.63 7.37 -66.64
N SER A 242 -5.80 6.25 -67.35
CA SER A 242 -7.05 5.95 -68.04
C SER A 242 -8.19 5.75 -67.03
N GLU A 243 -9.43 6.00 -67.45
CA GLU A 243 -10.59 5.88 -66.58
C GLU A 243 -10.76 4.46 -66.03
N ALA A 244 -10.62 3.45 -66.88
CA ALA A 244 -10.72 2.03 -66.50
C ALA A 244 -9.68 1.62 -65.44
N GLU A 245 -8.45 2.14 -65.49
CA GLU A 245 -7.42 1.86 -64.48
C GLU A 245 -7.76 2.49 -63.11
N VAL A 246 -8.33 3.71 -63.13
CA VAL A 246 -8.74 4.41 -61.90
C VAL A 246 -9.97 3.76 -61.26
N GLU A 247 -10.95 3.31 -62.06
CA GLU A 247 -12.12 2.58 -61.58
C GLU A 247 -11.73 1.31 -60.82
N ARG A 248 -10.81 0.50 -61.37
CA ARG A 248 -10.27 -0.69 -60.69
C ARG A 248 -9.53 -0.35 -59.40
N LEU A 249 -8.71 0.70 -59.42
CA LEU A 249 -8.01 1.17 -58.23
C LEU A 249 -9.00 1.65 -57.13
N LEU A 250 -10.08 2.33 -57.50
CA LEU A 250 -11.12 2.81 -56.56
C LEU A 250 -11.84 1.67 -55.85
N VAL A 251 -12.28 0.66 -56.61
CA VAL A 251 -12.98 -0.50 -56.03
C VAL A 251 -12.05 -1.33 -55.14
N HIS A 252 -10.78 -1.50 -55.54
CA HIS A 252 -9.81 -2.18 -54.70
C HIS A 252 -9.47 -1.38 -53.43
N ALA A 253 -9.34 -0.06 -53.54
CA ALA A 253 -9.14 0.83 -52.39
C ALA A 253 -10.31 0.75 -51.40
N LEU A 254 -11.56 0.70 -51.90
CA LEU A 254 -12.75 0.51 -51.08
C LEU A 254 -12.70 -0.80 -50.29
N CYS A 255 -12.37 -1.90 -50.96
CA CYS A 255 -12.26 -3.21 -50.30
C CYS A 255 -11.18 -3.23 -49.22
N GLN A 256 -10.04 -2.59 -49.49
CA GLN A 256 -8.93 -2.49 -48.55
C GLN A 256 -9.26 -1.59 -47.35
N ASP A 257 -9.91 -0.45 -47.57
CA ASP A 257 -10.34 0.45 -46.49
C ASP A 257 -11.32 -0.26 -45.54
N LEU A 258 -12.29 -1.00 -46.09
CA LEU A 258 -13.19 -1.84 -45.30
C LEU A 258 -12.42 -2.91 -44.52
N ARG A 259 -11.48 -3.60 -45.15
CA ARG A 259 -10.66 -4.61 -44.47
C ARG A 259 -9.88 -4.03 -43.30
N GLN A 260 -9.33 -2.82 -43.44
CA GLN A 260 -8.62 -2.14 -42.35
C GLN A 260 -9.58 -1.73 -41.23
N ALA A 261 -10.77 -1.23 -41.57
CA ALA A 261 -11.79 -0.86 -40.58
C ALA A 261 -12.26 -2.06 -39.75
N TYR A 262 -12.35 -3.26 -40.33
CA TYR A 262 -12.77 -4.48 -39.65
C TYR A 262 -11.63 -5.43 -39.26
N GLY A 263 -10.37 -5.01 -39.44
CA GLY A 263 -9.18 -5.82 -39.15
C GLY A 263 -9.10 -6.23 -37.67
N LYS A 264 -8.74 -7.48 -37.41
CA LYS A 264 -8.55 -8.00 -36.03
C LYS A 264 -7.12 -7.75 -35.61
N TRP A 265 -6.95 -6.95 -34.56
CA TRP A 265 -5.65 -6.63 -33.96
C TRP A 265 -5.51 -7.36 -32.62
N LEU A 266 -4.27 -7.66 -32.23
CA LEU A 266 -3.91 -8.26 -30.93
C LEU A 266 -4.19 -7.31 -29.75
N ILE A 267 -4.11 -5.99 -30.00
CA ILE A 267 -4.38 -4.92 -29.02
C ILE A 267 -5.85 -4.49 -29.15
N PRO A 268 -6.53 -4.07 -28.07
CA PRO A 268 -7.89 -3.55 -28.13
C PRO A 268 -8.04 -2.47 -29.21
N TRP A 269 -8.80 -2.77 -30.26
CA TRP A 269 -9.07 -1.87 -31.38
C TRP A 269 -10.58 -1.71 -31.54
N PRO A 270 -11.11 -0.58 -32.06
CA PRO A 270 -12.55 -0.42 -32.27
C PRO A 270 -13.24 -1.54 -33.06
N SER A 271 -12.49 -2.32 -33.84
CA SER A 271 -12.99 -3.49 -34.56
C SER A 271 -13.39 -4.65 -33.64
N TRP A 272 -12.92 -4.72 -32.38
CA TRP A 272 -13.38 -5.68 -31.38
C TRP A 272 -14.86 -5.45 -31.04
N GLY A 273 -15.26 -4.18 -30.96
CA GLY A 273 -16.65 -3.77 -30.72
C GLY A 273 -17.56 -3.93 -31.94
N ARG A 274 -17.02 -4.01 -33.16
CA ARG A 274 -17.81 -4.18 -34.41
C ARG A 274 -18.32 -5.62 -34.53
N GLY A 275 -19.54 -5.83 -34.07
CA GLY A 275 -20.25 -7.11 -34.11
C GLY A 275 -20.96 -7.45 -35.44
N LEU A 276 -21.09 -6.48 -36.35
CA LEU A 276 -21.79 -6.62 -37.63
C LEU A 276 -20.91 -6.14 -38.79
N TYR A 277 -21.03 -6.76 -39.97
CA TYR A 277 -20.40 -6.31 -41.22
C TYR A 277 -21.17 -5.13 -41.85
N ALA A 278 -20.53 -4.41 -42.77
CA ALA A 278 -21.23 -3.38 -43.55
C ALA A 278 -22.20 -4.02 -44.57
N MET A 279 -23.21 -3.26 -45.01
CA MET A 279 -24.17 -3.71 -46.02
C MET A 279 -24.26 -2.73 -47.19
N LEU A 280 -24.41 -3.26 -48.41
CA LEU A 280 -24.61 -2.48 -49.62
C LEU A 280 -25.81 -3.02 -50.39
N VAL A 281 -26.77 -2.17 -50.72
CA VAL A 281 -27.94 -2.50 -51.53
C VAL A 281 -27.86 -1.77 -52.87
N LEU A 282 -27.86 -2.51 -53.99
CA LEU A 282 -27.67 -1.95 -55.34
C LEU A 282 -28.80 -2.34 -56.28
N ASP A 283 -29.24 -1.40 -57.12
CA ASP A 283 -30.08 -1.68 -58.27
C ASP A 283 -29.24 -1.70 -59.57
N ALA A 284 -28.87 -2.89 -60.05
CA ALA A 284 -28.05 -3.10 -61.25
C ALA A 284 -28.85 -3.74 -62.40
N ARG A 285 -30.14 -3.39 -62.52
CA ARG A 285 -31.05 -3.98 -63.51
C ARG A 285 -30.85 -3.51 -64.94
N ARG A 286 -30.26 -2.31 -65.15
CA ARG A 286 -30.03 -1.72 -66.47
C ARG A 286 -28.71 -2.26 -67.07
N PRO A 287 -28.75 -2.98 -68.20
CA PRO A 287 -27.52 -3.48 -68.82
C PRO A 287 -26.56 -2.35 -69.19
N GLY A 288 -25.30 -2.45 -68.77
CA GLY A 288 -24.26 -1.45 -69.03
C GLY A 288 -24.27 -0.25 -68.06
N ASP A 289 -25.18 -0.23 -67.09
CA ASP A 289 -25.26 0.80 -66.04
C ASP A 289 -24.05 0.76 -65.10
N VAL A 290 -23.80 1.88 -64.43
CA VAL A 290 -22.69 2.08 -63.50
C VAL A 290 -22.74 1.07 -62.34
N ASN A 291 -23.93 0.76 -61.83
CA ASN A 291 -24.11 -0.21 -60.75
C ASN A 291 -23.72 -1.62 -61.18
N GLU A 292 -24.04 -2.03 -62.42
CA GLU A 292 -23.62 -3.32 -62.97
C GLU A 292 -22.09 -3.36 -63.19
N ARG A 293 -21.53 -2.26 -63.69
CA ARG A 293 -20.08 -2.10 -63.88
C ARG A 293 -19.33 -2.22 -62.55
N PHE A 294 -19.81 -1.55 -61.49
CA PHE A 294 -19.23 -1.64 -60.15
C PHE A 294 -19.26 -3.06 -59.60
N LEU A 295 -20.38 -3.77 -59.73
CA LEU A 295 -20.49 -5.17 -59.31
C LEU A 295 -19.49 -6.06 -60.04
N ARG A 296 -19.36 -5.90 -61.35
CA ARG A 296 -18.39 -6.64 -62.16
C ARG A 296 -16.95 -6.34 -61.74
N THR A 297 -16.61 -5.06 -61.56
CA THR A 297 -15.27 -4.65 -61.11
C THR A 297 -14.97 -5.15 -59.70
N LEU A 298 -15.96 -5.19 -58.81
CA LEU A 298 -15.81 -5.76 -57.47
C LEU A 298 -15.50 -7.25 -57.53
N GLU A 299 -16.22 -8.00 -58.34
CA GLU A 299 -15.97 -9.43 -58.55
C GLU A 299 -14.59 -9.69 -59.16
N GLU A 300 -14.24 -9.00 -60.25
CA GLU A 300 -12.92 -9.08 -60.90
C GLU A 300 -11.81 -8.78 -59.89
N THR A 301 -11.96 -7.71 -59.11
CA THR A 301 -10.99 -7.31 -58.09
C THR A 301 -10.81 -8.42 -57.05
N VAL A 302 -11.89 -9.00 -56.55
CA VAL A 302 -11.81 -10.08 -55.54
C VAL A 302 -11.20 -11.35 -56.14
N GLU A 303 -11.52 -11.68 -57.39
CA GLU A 303 -10.95 -12.84 -58.08
C GLU A 303 -9.45 -12.69 -58.33
N GLU A 304 -8.99 -11.51 -58.76
CA GLU A 304 -7.59 -11.24 -59.06
C GLU A 304 -6.74 -11.07 -57.80
N THR A 305 -7.27 -10.40 -56.77
CA THR A 305 -6.50 -10.09 -55.54
C THR A 305 -6.69 -11.09 -54.41
N GLY A 306 -7.73 -11.92 -54.48
CA GLY A 306 -8.16 -12.80 -53.38
C GLY A 306 -8.68 -12.04 -52.14
N LEU A 307 -8.88 -10.71 -52.24
CA LEU A 307 -9.19 -9.86 -51.10
C LEU A 307 -10.70 -9.74 -50.88
N LEU A 308 -11.25 -10.53 -49.97
CA LEU A 308 -12.67 -10.48 -49.62
C LEU A 308 -13.01 -9.24 -48.75
N PRO A 309 -13.89 -8.33 -49.19
CA PRO A 309 -14.31 -7.20 -48.39
C PRO A 309 -15.27 -7.64 -47.26
N PRO A 310 -15.18 -7.06 -46.05
CA PRO A 310 -16.14 -7.28 -44.97
C PRO A 310 -17.45 -6.51 -45.21
N LEU A 311 -18.08 -6.78 -46.35
CA LEU A 311 -19.29 -6.13 -46.88
C LEU A 311 -20.25 -7.19 -47.42
N LEU A 312 -21.50 -7.19 -46.96
CA LEU A 312 -22.57 -7.97 -47.56
C LEU A 312 -23.26 -7.10 -48.62
N ALA A 313 -23.21 -7.52 -49.88
CA ALA A 313 -23.85 -6.80 -50.97
C ALA A 313 -25.10 -7.55 -51.48
N LEU A 314 -26.23 -6.85 -51.50
CA LEU A 314 -27.52 -7.29 -52.04
C LEU A 314 -27.78 -6.50 -53.32
N ALA A 315 -27.80 -7.16 -54.47
CA ALA A 315 -27.89 -6.47 -55.75
C ALA A 315 -29.02 -7.03 -56.61
N ALA A 316 -29.90 -6.15 -57.10
CA ALA A 316 -30.92 -6.51 -58.07
C ALA A 316 -30.33 -6.53 -59.49
N VAL A 317 -30.52 -7.62 -60.23
CA VAL A 317 -29.96 -7.81 -61.59
C VAL A 317 -31.04 -8.33 -62.55
N PRO A 318 -30.91 -8.08 -63.87
CA PRO A 318 -31.91 -8.57 -64.84
C PRO A 318 -31.79 -10.08 -65.04
N GLU A 319 -32.85 -10.74 -65.54
CA GLU A 319 -32.83 -12.18 -65.89
C GLU A 319 -31.75 -12.54 -66.92
N SER A 320 -31.39 -11.59 -67.78
CA SER A 320 -30.33 -11.73 -68.79
C SER A 320 -28.91 -11.62 -68.22
N PHE A 321 -28.74 -11.39 -66.91
CA PHE A 321 -27.43 -11.28 -66.29
C PHE A 321 -26.72 -12.64 -66.30
N ALA A 322 -25.75 -12.78 -67.20
CA ALA A 322 -25.07 -14.05 -67.45
C ALA A 322 -24.40 -14.59 -66.18
N PRO A 323 -24.66 -15.86 -65.78
CA PRO A 323 -23.84 -16.52 -64.77
C PRO A 323 -22.39 -16.56 -65.29
N GLY A 324 -21.44 -16.13 -64.46
CA GLY A 324 -20.04 -16.00 -64.85
C GLY A 324 -19.41 -17.34 -65.24
N ARG A 325 -18.12 -17.34 -65.55
CA ARG A 325 -17.37 -18.55 -65.98
C ARG A 325 -17.31 -19.69 -64.94
N ARG A 326 -17.79 -19.46 -63.71
CA ARG A 326 -17.78 -20.44 -62.60
C ARG A 326 -19.21 -20.87 -62.23
N PRO A 327 -19.41 -22.11 -61.76
CA PRO A 327 -20.73 -22.59 -61.33
C PRO A 327 -21.28 -21.70 -60.20
N VAL A 328 -22.49 -21.18 -60.42
CA VAL A 328 -23.19 -20.28 -59.49
C VAL A 328 -24.20 -21.08 -58.68
N THR A 329 -24.29 -20.80 -57.37
CA THR A 329 -25.37 -21.34 -56.54
C THR A 329 -26.62 -20.52 -56.83
N ALA A 330 -27.63 -21.15 -57.43
CA ALA A 330 -28.86 -20.50 -57.88
C ALA A 330 -30.11 -21.24 -57.35
N GLY A 331 -31.15 -20.49 -57.00
CA GLY A 331 -32.44 -21.04 -56.59
C GLY A 331 -33.47 -19.94 -56.30
N ARG A 332 -34.58 -20.29 -55.64
CA ARG A 332 -35.62 -19.32 -55.25
C ARG A 332 -35.24 -18.61 -53.95
N LEU A 333 -35.74 -17.39 -53.75
CA LEU A 333 -35.52 -16.65 -52.50
C LEU A 333 -36.02 -17.41 -51.25
N ALA A 334 -37.09 -18.21 -51.37
CA ALA A 334 -37.58 -19.08 -50.29
C ALA A 334 -36.57 -20.17 -49.87
N ASP A 335 -35.68 -20.56 -50.79
CA ASP A 335 -34.64 -21.57 -50.57
C ASP A 335 -33.31 -20.92 -50.12
N LEU A 336 -33.28 -19.61 -49.84
CA LEU A 336 -32.09 -18.86 -49.42
C LEU A 336 -31.30 -19.51 -48.26
N PRO A 337 -31.92 -20.08 -47.20
CA PRO A 337 -31.18 -20.78 -46.16
C PRO A 337 -30.33 -21.94 -46.69
N ALA A 338 -30.91 -22.76 -47.59
CA ALA A 338 -30.23 -23.89 -48.20
C ALA A 338 -29.15 -23.44 -49.19
N LEU A 339 -29.43 -22.39 -49.98
CA LEU A 339 -28.50 -21.80 -50.93
C LEU A 339 -27.26 -21.21 -50.22
N VAL A 340 -27.45 -20.49 -49.11
CA VAL A 340 -26.33 -19.96 -48.31
C VAL A 340 -25.52 -21.08 -47.66
N ALA A 341 -26.15 -22.17 -47.21
CA ALA A 341 -25.43 -23.32 -46.66
C ALA A 341 -24.59 -24.04 -47.72
N ALA A 342 -25.15 -24.25 -48.92
CA ALA A 342 -24.45 -24.81 -50.07
C ALA A 342 -23.26 -23.93 -50.49
N TRP A 343 -23.50 -22.61 -50.59
CA TRP A 343 -22.48 -21.63 -50.91
C TRP A 343 -21.33 -21.63 -49.88
N ARG A 344 -21.65 -21.60 -48.58
CA ARG A 344 -20.63 -21.67 -47.51
C ARG A 344 -19.80 -22.95 -47.57
N THR A 345 -20.42 -24.06 -47.96
CA THR A 345 -19.72 -25.35 -48.09
C THR A 345 -18.77 -25.34 -49.28
N ALA A 346 -19.20 -24.78 -50.41
CA ALA A 346 -18.36 -24.59 -51.60
C ALA A 346 -17.20 -23.60 -51.32
N ALA A 347 -17.47 -22.50 -50.63
CA ALA A 347 -16.50 -21.47 -50.26
C ALA A 347 -15.39 -21.96 -49.32
N ARG A 348 -15.63 -23.01 -48.53
CA ARG A 348 -14.59 -23.62 -47.67
C ARG A 348 -13.59 -24.49 -48.44
N ARG A 349 -13.97 -24.97 -49.64
CA ARG A 349 -13.19 -25.96 -50.40
C ARG A 349 -12.34 -25.34 -51.53
N ARG A 350 -12.62 -24.10 -51.97
CA ARG A 350 -11.94 -23.38 -53.08
C ARG A 350 -12.05 -21.85 -52.89
N VAL A 351 -11.34 -21.04 -53.71
CA VAL A 351 -11.58 -19.58 -53.82
C VAL A 351 -13.05 -19.37 -54.21
N PRO A 352 -13.89 -18.76 -53.36
CA PRO A 352 -15.34 -18.80 -53.53
C PRO A 352 -15.77 -18.01 -54.77
N PRO A 353 -16.70 -18.55 -55.60
CA PRO A 353 -17.50 -17.68 -56.46
C PRO A 353 -18.34 -16.79 -55.54
N LEU A 354 -18.18 -15.47 -55.60
CA LEU A 354 -18.91 -14.54 -54.72
C LEU A 354 -20.42 -14.60 -54.92
N ARG A 355 -20.87 -14.95 -56.13
CA ARG A 355 -22.28 -14.88 -56.54
C ARG A 355 -23.15 -15.94 -55.85
N LEU A 356 -24.26 -15.48 -55.29
CA LEU A 356 -25.40 -16.27 -54.86
C LEU A 356 -26.64 -15.74 -55.57
N MET A 357 -27.17 -16.46 -56.56
CA MET A 357 -28.32 -16.02 -57.34
C MET A 357 -29.62 -16.50 -56.69
N VAL A 358 -30.54 -15.57 -56.46
CA VAL A 358 -31.88 -15.85 -55.93
C VAL A 358 -32.92 -15.22 -56.82
N SER A 359 -33.79 -16.04 -57.41
CA SER A 359 -34.94 -15.55 -58.17
C SER A 359 -36.03 -15.08 -57.21
N ALA A 360 -36.53 -13.86 -57.41
CA ALA A 360 -37.67 -13.33 -56.68
C ALA A 360 -38.98 -13.67 -57.42
N PRO A 361 -39.96 -14.31 -56.75
CA PRO A 361 -41.37 -14.10 -57.08
C PRO A 361 -42.14 -13.47 -55.90
N ALA A 362 -43.32 -12.93 -56.20
CA ALA A 362 -44.24 -12.19 -55.32
C ALA A 362 -44.73 -12.96 -54.08
N MET A 363 -43.85 -13.19 -53.10
CA MET A 363 -44.21 -13.64 -51.76
C MET A 363 -44.05 -12.45 -50.81
N PRO A 364 -45.01 -12.17 -49.89
CA PRO A 364 -44.80 -11.16 -48.87
C PRO A 364 -43.61 -11.60 -47.98
N LEU A 365 -42.56 -10.78 -47.96
CA LEU A 365 -41.56 -10.83 -46.90
C LEU A 365 -42.28 -10.47 -45.58
N ASP A 366 -41.82 -11.04 -44.46
CA ASP A 366 -42.34 -10.65 -43.15
C ASP A 366 -41.90 -9.21 -42.85
N ASP A 367 -42.79 -8.25 -43.10
CA ASP A 367 -42.54 -6.83 -42.89
C ASP A 367 -42.39 -6.50 -41.38
N ASP A 368 -42.74 -7.43 -40.46
CA ASP A 368 -42.61 -7.28 -39.00
C ASP A 368 -41.35 -7.94 -38.40
N TYR A 369 -40.39 -8.39 -39.24
CA TYR A 369 -39.17 -9.05 -38.75
C TYR A 369 -38.33 -8.15 -37.82
N ARG A 370 -38.13 -8.60 -36.58
CA ARG A 370 -37.26 -7.91 -35.60
C ARG A 370 -35.93 -8.66 -35.44
N PRO A 371 -34.80 -8.07 -35.85
CA PRO A 371 -33.52 -8.78 -35.84
C PRO A 371 -32.97 -8.91 -34.41
N HIS A 372 -32.42 -10.09 -34.09
CA HIS A 372 -31.88 -10.40 -32.75
C HIS A 372 -30.42 -9.97 -32.60
N LEU A 373 -30.15 -8.65 -32.67
CA LEU A 373 -28.80 -8.08 -32.74
C LEU A 373 -28.22 -7.62 -31.39
N LEU A 374 -28.88 -7.95 -30.28
CA LEU A 374 -28.46 -7.51 -28.94
C LEU A 374 -27.06 -8.04 -28.58
N ALA A 375 -26.77 -9.32 -28.79
CA ALA A 375 -25.46 -9.90 -28.48
C ALA A 375 -24.30 -9.27 -29.31
N PRO A 376 -24.43 -9.05 -30.64
CA PRO A 376 -23.49 -8.24 -31.41
C PRO A 376 -23.32 -6.81 -30.90
N ARG A 377 -24.40 -6.15 -30.44
CA ARG A 377 -24.36 -4.79 -29.88
C ARG A 377 -23.65 -4.73 -28.52
N MET A 378 -23.85 -5.73 -27.66
CA MET A 378 -23.17 -5.83 -26.37
C MET A 378 -21.64 -5.95 -26.51
N ARG A 379 -21.11 -6.24 -27.71
CA ARG A 379 -19.66 -6.18 -27.96
C ARG A 379 -19.11 -4.76 -27.91
N ALA A 380 -19.87 -3.77 -28.37
CA ALA A 380 -19.45 -2.37 -28.26
C ALA A 380 -19.35 -1.98 -26.77
N LEU A 381 -20.36 -2.36 -25.97
CA LEU A 381 -20.32 -2.17 -24.52
C LEU A 381 -19.15 -2.93 -23.88
N GLY A 382 -18.96 -4.20 -24.23
CA GLY A 382 -17.85 -5.02 -23.73
C GLY A 382 -16.47 -4.43 -24.05
N TYR A 383 -16.29 -3.88 -25.26
CA TYR A 383 -15.08 -3.13 -25.62
C TYR A 383 -14.88 -1.92 -24.70
N TRP A 384 -15.92 -1.12 -24.47
CA TRP A 384 -15.84 0.03 -23.57
C TRP A 384 -15.62 -0.37 -22.10
N CYS A 385 -16.19 -1.48 -21.64
CA CYS A 385 -15.91 -2.04 -20.31
C CYS A 385 -14.44 -2.44 -20.15
N VAL A 386 -13.86 -3.11 -21.15
CA VAL A 386 -12.42 -3.45 -21.15
C VAL A 386 -11.57 -2.18 -21.11
N MET A 387 -11.92 -1.16 -21.89
CA MET A 387 -11.23 0.13 -21.88
C MET A 387 -11.35 0.83 -20.52
N ALA A 388 -12.53 0.84 -19.91
CA ALA A 388 -12.77 1.42 -18.60
C ALA A 388 -11.96 0.69 -17.52
N LEU A 389 -11.90 -0.64 -17.55
CA LEU A 389 -11.13 -1.44 -16.60
C LEU A 389 -9.62 -1.19 -16.72
N LEU A 390 -9.10 -1.06 -17.95
CA LEU A 390 -7.68 -0.74 -18.20
C LEU A 390 -7.29 0.69 -17.78
N LEU A 391 -8.26 1.61 -17.69
CA LEU A 391 -8.07 2.99 -17.24
C LEU A 391 -8.23 3.13 -15.72
N ILE A 392 -9.34 2.62 -15.17
CA ILE A 392 -9.75 2.82 -13.78
C ILE A 392 -9.08 1.80 -12.86
N GLY A 393 -8.93 0.56 -13.30
CA GLY A 393 -8.36 -0.53 -12.49
C GLY A 393 -6.99 -0.19 -11.89
N PRO A 394 -6.02 0.29 -12.68
CA PRO A 394 -4.72 0.73 -12.17
C PRO A 394 -4.82 1.85 -11.13
N VAL A 395 -5.66 2.85 -11.38
CA VAL A 395 -5.83 3.99 -10.46
C VAL A 395 -6.45 3.54 -9.13
N VAL A 396 -7.46 2.67 -9.18
CA VAL A 396 -8.08 2.09 -7.98
C VAL A 396 -7.09 1.22 -7.21
N LEU A 397 -6.29 0.41 -7.92
CA LEU A 397 -5.26 -0.43 -7.30
C LEU A 397 -4.16 0.42 -6.65
N LEU A 398 -3.67 1.46 -7.33
CA LEU A 398 -2.71 2.42 -6.77
C LEU A 398 -3.29 3.12 -5.53
N GLY A 399 -4.54 3.55 -5.58
CA GLY A 399 -5.24 4.13 -4.44
C GLY A 399 -5.32 3.17 -3.25
N ARG A 400 -5.66 1.90 -3.50
CA ARG A 400 -5.68 0.83 -2.48
C ARG A 400 -4.31 0.59 -1.86
N ILE A 401 -3.27 0.46 -2.68
CA ILE A 401 -1.88 0.25 -2.21
C ILE A 401 -1.40 1.44 -1.38
N GLN A 402 -1.66 2.67 -1.85
CA GLN A 402 -1.26 3.85 -1.09
C GLN A 402 -2.00 3.97 0.24
N GLN A 403 -3.29 3.64 0.26
CA GLN A 403 -4.08 3.61 1.48
C GLN A 403 -3.55 2.58 2.48
N ASP A 404 -3.21 1.38 2.01
CA ASP A 404 -2.64 0.31 2.83
C ASP A 404 -1.25 0.67 3.37
N ARG A 405 -0.38 1.27 2.55
CA ARG A 405 0.93 1.79 3.00
C ARG A 405 0.79 2.89 4.05
N ASN A 406 -0.19 3.79 3.89
CA ASN A 406 -0.43 4.84 4.87
C ASN A 406 -0.95 4.26 6.20
N ALA A 407 -1.77 3.21 6.13
CA ALA A 407 -2.25 2.45 7.29
C ALA A 407 -1.12 1.72 8.02
N HIS A 408 -0.06 1.32 7.31
CA HIS A 408 1.11 0.66 7.88
C HIS A 408 2.35 1.56 7.94
N CYS A 409 2.15 2.86 8.23
CA CYS A 409 3.23 3.82 8.48
C CYS A 409 4.38 3.82 7.45
N GLY A 410 4.03 3.79 6.17
CA GLY A 410 4.99 3.75 5.06
C GLY A 410 5.10 2.38 4.39
N GLY A 411 4.43 1.37 4.92
CA GLY A 411 4.41 -0.01 4.43
C GLY A 411 5.24 -0.99 5.28
N LEU A 412 5.40 -0.71 6.58
CA LEU A 412 6.10 -1.57 7.53
C LEU A 412 5.22 -2.76 7.92
N SER A 413 5.80 -3.96 7.94
CA SER A 413 5.06 -5.23 8.10
C SER A 413 4.40 -5.40 9.46
N TRP A 414 5.02 -4.84 10.51
CA TRP A 414 4.63 -5.05 11.90
C TRP A 414 4.23 -3.74 12.60
N VAL A 415 3.74 -2.77 11.83
CA VAL A 415 3.36 -1.45 12.32
C VAL A 415 2.01 -1.03 11.75
N GLU A 416 1.17 -0.45 12.58
CA GLU A 416 -0.11 0.13 12.20
C GLU A 416 -0.20 1.59 12.63
N ARG A 417 -0.92 2.38 11.83
CA ARG A 417 -1.26 3.76 12.13
C ARG A 417 -2.55 3.80 12.92
N ILE A 418 -2.46 4.22 14.19
CA ILE A 418 -3.61 4.41 15.07
C ILE A 418 -3.66 5.89 15.46
N GLY A 419 -4.67 6.61 14.95
CA GLY A 419 -4.72 8.06 15.06
C GLY A 419 -3.53 8.72 14.36
N THR A 420 -2.74 9.48 15.12
CA THR A 420 -1.51 10.13 14.63
C THR A 420 -0.24 9.31 14.88
N GLU A 421 -0.35 8.19 15.59
CA GLU A 421 0.78 7.39 16.06
C GLU A 421 1.04 6.19 15.16
N CYS A 422 2.31 5.76 15.11
CA CYS A 422 2.75 4.55 14.44
C CYS A 422 3.16 3.53 15.49
N VAL A 423 2.40 2.45 15.58
CA VAL A 423 2.34 1.54 16.71
C VAL A 423 2.74 0.14 16.24
N GLY A 424 3.63 -0.53 16.97
CA GLY A 424 4.17 -1.82 16.56
C GLY A 424 5.70 -1.84 16.54
N VAL A 425 6.28 -2.79 15.81
CA VAL A 425 7.74 -3.02 15.76
C VAL A 425 8.36 -2.25 14.60
N VAL A 426 8.92 -1.09 14.91
CA VAL A 426 9.25 -0.04 13.90
C VAL A 426 10.50 -0.30 13.09
N ASN A 427 11.37 -1.22 13.52
CA ASN A 427 12.63 -1.56 12.87
C ASN A 427 12.77 -3.06 12.51
N ALA A 428 11.64 -3.76 12.42
CA ALA A 428 11.60 -5.17 12.03
C ALA A 428 12.12 -5.39 10.59
N ASP A 429 11.64 -4.58 9.65
CA ASP A 429 11.95 -4.68 8.21
C ASP A 429 13.32 -4.07 7.82
N GLY A 430 14.00 -3.40 8.74
CA GLY A 430 15.20 -2.62 8.46
C GLY A 430 15.33 -1.43 9.42
N PRO A 431 16.12 -0.40 9.07
CA PRO A 431 16.14 0.84 9.83
C PRO A 431 14.75 1.47 9.93
N ALA A 432 14.37 1.97 11.10
CA ALA A 432 13.10 2.64 11.29
C ALA A 432 13.05 3.96 10.47
N PRO A 433 11.94 4.25 9.78
CA PRO A 433 11.72 5.55 9.15
C PRO A 433 11.81 6.72 10.15
N GLU A 434 12.51 7.78 9.76
CA GLU A 434 12.78 8.95 10.63
C GLU A 434 11.52 9.74 11.01
N ASP A 435 10.44 9.65 10.23
CA ASP A 435 9.19 10.39 10.42
C ASP A 435 8.24 9.76 11.44
N ILE A 436 8.56 8.56 11.95
CA ILE A 436 7.75 7.83 12.92
C ILE A 436 7.91 8.36 14.35
N PHE A 437 9.09 8.89 14.67
CA PHE A 437 9.38 9.41 16.01
C PHE A 437 9.24 10.94 16.03
N PRO A 438 8.54 11.51 17.02
CA PRO A 438 8.41 12.96 17.12
C PRO A 438 9.66 13.65 17.66
N SER A 439 10.49 12.97 18.47
CA SER A 439 11.74 13.52 19.05
C SER A 439 12.96 13.22 18.19
N GLN A 440 13.88 14.18 18.08
CA GLN A 440 15.14 13.98 17.35
C GLN A 440 16.10 13.06 18.13
N GLU A 441 16.16 13.20 19.45
CA GLU A 441 17.01 12.36 20.31
C GLU A 441 16.63 10.88 20.23
N MET A 442 15.32 10.59 20.16
CA MET A 442 14.83 9.23 19.95
C MET A 442 15.23 8.68 18.58
N LYS A 443 15.13 9.49 17.52
CA LYS A 443 15.58 9.08 16.17
C LYS A 443 17.06 8.72 16.19
N ASP A 444 17.88 9.54 16.82
CA ASP A 444 19.33 9.33 16.86
C ASP A 444 19.70 8.05 17.64
N LEU A 445 19.01 7.76 18.74
CA LEU A 445 19.21 6.53 19.51
C LEU A 445 18.72 5.29 18.75
N VAL A 446 17.53 5.35 18.14
CA VAL A 446 17.00 4.24 17.33
C VAL A 446 17.88 4.00 16.11
N ALA A 447 18.39 5.04 15.45
CA ALA A 447 19.32 4.90 14.32
C ALA A 447 20.62 4.20 14.73
N LYS A 448 21.14 4.44 15.93
CA LYS A 448 22.30 3.69 16.48
C LYS A 448 21.96 2.23 16.72
N ILE A 449 20.80 1.94 17.31
CA ILE A 449 20.27 0.58 17.48
C ILE A 449 20.13 -0.11 16.11
N ASP A 450 19.64 0.58 15.10
CA ASP A 450 19.48 0.04 13.75
C ASP A 450 20.81 -0.23 13.06
N GLY A 451 21.81 0.62 13.27
CA GLY A 451 23.19 0.37 12.88
C GLY A 451 23.74 -0.92 13.52
N ASN A 452 23.55 -1.09 14.83
CA ASN A 452 23.96 -2.31 15.54
C ASN A 452 23.17 -3.55 15.06
N ASN A 453 21.87 -3.40 14.77
CA ASN A 453 21.03 -4.45 14.20
C ASN A 453 21.52 -4.88 12.81
N ALA A 454 21.93 -3.93 11.97
CA ALA A 454 22.49 -4.23 10.65
C ALA A 454 23.81 -5.02 10.78
N LEU A 455 24.66 -4.69 11.75
CA LEU A 455 25.88 -5.45 12.06
C LEU A 455 25.55 -6.88 12.54
N ALA A 456 24.54 -7.03 13.42
CA ALA A 456 24.08 -8.33 13.89
C ALA A 456 23.54 -9.20 12.74
N ARG A 457 22.67 -8.65 11.88
CA ARG A 457 22.14 -9.32 10.68
C ARG A 457 23.27 -9.72 9.73
N LYS A 458 24.25 -8.84 9.48
CA LYS A 458 25.40 -9.10 8.61
C LYS A 458 26.30 -10.24 9.12
N ALA A 459 26.41 -10.42 10.43
CA ALA A 459 27.16 -11.53 11.03
C ALA A 459 26.47 -12.91 10.82
N GLY A 460 25.21 -12.93 10.37
CA GLY A 460 24.46 -14.14 10.02
C GLY A 460 23.83 -14.86 11.22
N THR A 461 24.60 -15.11 12.28
CA THR A 461 24.09 -15.77 13.50
C THR A 461 23.72 -14.72 14.55
N TYR A 462 22.41 -14.50 14.73
CA TYR A 462 21.88 -13.52 15.67
C TYR A 462 20.54 -13.97 16.28
N VAL A 463 20.20 -13.34 17.39
CA VAL A 463 18.97 -13.50 18.17
C VAL A 463 18.38 -12.13 18.46
N SER A 464 17.07 -12.07 18.68
CA SER A 464 16.33 -10.81 18.78
C SER A 464 15.59 -10.70 20.11
N VAL A 465 15.65 -9.52 20.71
CA VAL A 465 14.82 -9.11 21.85
C VAL A 465 13.98 -7.91 21.44
N VAL A 466 12.72 -7.87 21.84
CA VAL A 466 11.89 -6.68 21.66
C VAL A 466 12.06 -5.76 22.86
N LEU A 467 12.34 -4.49 22.61
CA LEU A 467 12.29 -3.41 23.58
C LEU A 467 10.90 -2.74 23.50
N PHE A 468 10.06 -2.96 24.50
CA PHE A 468 8.67 -2.53 24.53
C PHE A 468 8.51 -1.26 25.38
N GLY A 469 8.23 -0.13 24.73
CA GLY A 469 8.18 1.19 25.35
C GLY A 469 7.19 2.16 24.70
N GLU A 470 7.10 3.37 25.25
CA GLU A 470 6.31 4.48 24.67
C GLU A 470 7.24 5.42 23.90
N TYR A 471 7.24 5.35 22.57
CA TYR A 471 8.15 6.10 21.69
C TYR A 471 7.44 7.12 20.80
N SER A 472 6.13 7.33 21.00
CA SER A 472 5.35 8.44 20.42
C SER A 472 5.40 9.73 21.25
N VAL A 473 6.28 9.80 22.26
CA VAL A 473 6.37 10.93 23.18
C VAL A 473 7.18 12.09 22.59
N ALA A 474 6.63 13.30 22.65
CA ALA A 474 7.29 14.50 22.17
C ALA A 474 8.53 14.85 23.01
N GLU A 475 9.49 15.52 22.39
CA GLU A 475 10.71 15.99 23.06
C GLU A 475 10.38 17.06 24.10
N ASN A 476 10.50 16.69 25.36
CA ASN A 476 10.28 17.58 26.49
C ASN A 476 11.03 17.03 27.70
N GLU A 477 12.14 17.66 28.07
CA GLU A 477 12.95 17.24 29.22
C GLU A 477 12.19 17.31 30.54
N ASN A 478 11.09 18.08 30.64
CA ASN A 478 10.24 18.08 31.82
C ASN A 478 9.20 16.94 31.81
N ASP A 479 9.07 16.19 30.71
CA ASP A 479 8.16 15.05 30.63
C ASP A 479 8.86 13.76 31.08
N SER A 480 8.40 13.20 32.20
CA SER A 480 8.89 11.94 32.74
C SER A 480 8.81 10.75 31.77
N ALA A 481 7.86 10.77 30.83
CA ALA A 481 7.74 9.71 29.83
C ALA A 481 8.88 9.78 28.81
N PHE A 482 9.22 11.00 28.36
CA PHE A 482 10.34 11.25 27.45
C PHE A 482 11.68 10.82 28.06
N VAL A 483 11.95 11.26 29.30
CA VAL A 483 13.19 10.95 30.04
C VAL A 483 13.35 9.45 30.25
N GLY A 484 12.27 8.77 30.62
CA GLY A 484 12.28 7.31 30.82
C GLY A 484 12.54 6.54 29.53
N ALA A 485 11.88 6.91 28.44
CA ALA A 485 12.03 6.27 27.14
C ALA A 485 13.43 6.49 26.54
N ARG A 486 13.97 7.71 26.65
CA ARG A 486 15.33 8.04 26.21
C ARG A 486 16.39 7.25 26.99
N ALA A 487 16.28 7.19 28.31
CA ALA A 487 17.21 6.42 29.15
C ALA A 487 17.21 4.92 28.82
N GLU A 488 16.06 4.33 28.49
CA GLU A 488 15.97 2.91 28.12
C GLU A 488 16.58 2.62 26.74
N LEU A 489 16.30 3.46 25.74
CA LEU A 489 16.97 3.36 24.44
C LEU A 489 18.49 3.50 24.57
N ALA A 490 18.95 4.45 25.38
CA ALA A 490 20.37 4.66 25.66
C ALA A 490 21.01 3.45 26.36
N ALA A 491 20.35 2.87 27.36
CA ALA A 491 20.84 1.69 28.07
C ALA A 491 21.01 0.48 27.14
N VAL A 492 20.01 0.25 26.30
CA VAL A 492 19.99 -0.89 25.39
C VAL A 492 21.00 -0.71 24.26
N GLU A 493 21.13 0.49 23.69
CA GLU A 493 22.19 0.81 22.72
C GLU A 493 23.59 0.58 23.32
N GLU A 494 23.83 1.08 24.53
CA GLU A 494 25.13 1.01 25.19
C GLU A 494 25.55 -0.45 25.42
N TYR A 495 24.63 -1.31 25.86
CA TYR A 495 24.90 -2.75 25.98
C TYR A 495 25.08 -3.41 24.62
N GLN A 496 24.14 -3.20 23.70
CA GLN A 496 24.13 -3.84 22.38
C GLN A 496 25.41 -3.57 21.60
N ARG A 497 25.93 -2.34 21.64
CA ARG A 497 27.18 -1.96 20.97
C ARG A 497 28.38 -2.79 21.42
N GLY A 498 28.39 -3.26 22.67
CA GLY A 498 29.42 -4.14 23.22
C GLY A 498 29.30 -5.61 22.81
N VAL A 499 28.15 -6.03 22.27
CA VAL A 499 27.89 -7.44 21.94
C VAL A 499 28.55 -7.83 20.62
N SER A 500 29.63 -8.60 20.73
CA SER A 500 30.42 -9.06 19.58
C SER A 500 30.51 -10.57 19.36
N SER A 501 30.11 -11.37 20.35
CA SER A 501 30.06 -12.83 20.23
C SER A 501 28.85 -13.29 19.42
N ALA A 502 28.94 -14.50 18.86
CA ALA A 502 27.77 -15.19 18.30
C ALA A 502 27.03 -15.95 19.42
N PRO A 503 25.68 -15.98 19.42
CA PRO A 503 24.80 -15.26 18.48
C PRO A 503 24.80 -13.76 18.77
N ARG A 504 24.83 -12.91 17.73
CA ARG A 504 24.75 -11.45 17.90
C ARG A 504 23.38 -11.03 18.44
N LEU A 505 23.32 -9.87 19.08
CA LEU A 505 22.08 -9.29 19.60
C LEU A 505 21.46 -8.28 18.63
N GLN A 506 20.23 -8.57 18.20
CA GLN A 506 19.33 -7.62 17.58
C GLN A 506 18.33 -7.10 18.63
N VAL A 507 18.08 -5.80 18.61
CA VAL A 507 17.09 -5.13 19.45
C VAL A 507 16.01 -4.57 18.55
N LEU A 508 14.80 -5.12 18.67
CA LEU A 508 13.62 -4.68 17.94
C LEU A 508 12.85 -3.66 18.78
N VAL A 509 12.69 -2.45 18.30
CA VAL A 509 12.02 -1.37 19.03
C VAL A 509 10.51 -1.48 18.78
N ALA A 510 9.73 -1.67 19.84
CA ALA A 510 8.27 -1.75 19.77
C ALA A 510 7.63 -0.53 20.44
N ASN A 511 6.96 0.30 19.64
CA ASN A 511 6.24 1.48 20.11
C ASN A 511 4.81 1.12 20.54
N ALA A 512 4.49 1.34 21.80
CA ALA A 512 3.18 1.12 22.41
C ALA A 512 2.27 2.36 22.40
N GLY A 513 2.67 3.42 21.70
CA GLY A 513 1.98 4.71 21.68
C GLY A 513 2.14 5.49 22.98
N THR A 514 1.59 6.70 23.02
CA THR A 514 1.67 7.57 24.20
C THR A 514 0.98 6.94 25.41
N ASN A 515 1.61 6.98 26.59
CA ASN A 515 1.13 6.39 27.83
C ASN A 515 0.83 4.88 27.72
N PHE A 516 1.45 4.18 26.76
CA PHE A 516 1.16 2.78 26.44
C PHE A 516 -0.32 2.52 26.07
N ALA A 517 -1.03 3.54 25.56
CA ALA A 517 -2.46 3.42 25.23
C ALA A 517 -2.74 2.31 24.20
N GLN A 518 -1.75 1.95 23.37
CA GLN A 518 -1.85 0.90 22.37
C GLN A 518 -1.11 -0.38 22.76
N GLY A 519 -0.75 -0.54 24.05
CA GLY A 519 0.07 -1.65 24.54
C GLY A 519 -0.48 -3.03 24.16
N ARG A 520 -1.79 -3.24 24.23
CA ARG A 520 -2.43 -4.49 23.75
C ARG A 520 -2.14 -4.74 22.27
N ARG A 521 -2.39 -3.75 21.41
CA ARG A 521 -2.24 -3.92 19.95
C ARG A 521 -0.78 -4.11 19.56
N THR A 522 0.15 -3.38 20.17
CA THR A 522 1.59 -3.59 19.97
C THR A 522 2.00 -5.00 20.40
N ALA A 523 1.49 -5.51 21.51
CA ALA A 523 1.77 -6.86 21.96
C ALA A 523 1.19 -7.94 21.04
N GLU A 524 0.03 -7.70 20.41
CA GLU A 524 -0.53 -8.57 19.36
C GLU A 524 0.42 -8.64 18.16
N LEU A 525 0.85 -7.49 17.63
CA LEU A 525 1.82 -7.41 16.52
C LEU A 525 3.16 -8.08 16.87
N VAL A 526 3.65 -7.89 18.08
CA VAL A 526 4.86 -8.57 18.59
C VAL A 526 4.65 -10.09 18.66
N SER A 527 3.47 -10.55 19.06
CA SER A 527 3.15 -11.98 19.16
C SER A 527 3.04 -12.64 17.78
N GLU A 528 2.41 -11.95 16.82
CA GLU A 528 2.33 -12.36 15.42
C GLU A 528 3.73 -12.45 14.80
N MET A 529 4.57 -11.42 14.97
CA MET A 529 5.97 -11.42 14.51
C MET A 529 6.77 -12.56 15.14
N ALA A 530 6.60 -12.81 16.44
CA ALA A 530 7.30 -13.89 17.15
C ALA A 530 6.83 -15.30 16.72
N ALA A 531 5.63 -15.43 16.15
CA ALA A 531 5.16 -16.67 15.55
C ALA A 531 5.85 -16.94 14.19
N GLU A 532 6.17 -15.88 13.45
CA GLU A 532 6.84 -15.97 12.14
C GLU A 532 8.37 -16.04 12.23
N ASP A 533 9.00 -15.27 13.14
CA ASP A 533 10.45 -15.29 13.34
C ASP A 533 10.86 -15.98 14.65
N PRO A 534 11.40 -17.21 14.60
CA PRO A 534 11.85 -17.94 15.78
C PRO A 534 13.09 -17.30 16.45
N ARG A 535 13.74 -16.31 15.83
CA ARG A 535 14.84 -15.56 16.45
C ARG A 535 14.38 -14.55 17.50
N MET A 536 13.09 -14.20 17.51
CA MET A 536 12.52 -13.37 18.58
C MET A 536 12.30 -14.23 19.82
N LEU A 537 13.12 -13.98 20.84
CA LEU A 537 13.23 -14.85 22.02
C LEU A 537 12.57 -14.29 23.28
N GLY A 538 12.22 -13.01 23.32
CA GLY A 538 11.58 -12.39 24.47
C GLY A 538 11.40 -10.88 24.34
N VAL A 539 10.78 -10.30 25.37
CA VAL A 539 10.47 -8.86 25.46
C VAL A 539 11.08 -8.30 26.74
N ILE A 540 11.72 -7.14 26.64
CA ILE A 540 12.22 -6.35 27.76
C ILE A 540 11.52 -4.99 27.77
N GLY A 541 11.50 -4.31 28.91
CA GLY A 541 10.98 -2.95 29.05
C GLY A 541 9.79 -2.88 29.98
N PHE A 542 8.62 -2.46 29.49
CA PHE A 542 7.41 -2.29 30.30
C PHE A 542 7.60 -1.30 31.46
N GLN A 543 7.95 -0.07 31.11
CA GLN A 543 8.45 0.90 32.08
C GLN A 543 7.41 1.43 33.09
N ARG A 544 6.11 1.23 32.82
CA ARG A 544 5.02 1.82 33.59
C ARG A 544 4.00 0.79 34.04
N SER A 545 3.45 1.00 35.23
CA SER A 545 2.33 0.19 35.74
C SER A 545 1.00 0.85 35.37
N VAL A 546 0.63 0.75 34.10
CA VAL A 546 -0.63 1.28 33.55
C VAL A 546 -1.41 0.15 32.89
N SER A 547 -2.72 0.32 32.72
CA SER A 547 -3.59 -0.70 32.11
C SER A 547 -3.09 -1.24 30.77
N GLY A 548 -2.59 -0.37 29.87
CA GLY A 548 -2.08 -0.77 28.57
C GLY A 548 -0.87 -1.72 28.65
N VAL A 549 -0.04 -1.61 29.69
CA VAL A 549 1.07 -2.55 29.96
C VAL A 549 0.54 -3.87 30.52
N GLU A 550 -0.49 -3.86 31.38
CA GLU A 550 -1.12 -5.08 31.86
C GLU A 550 -1.78 -5.87 30.74
N ASP A 551 -2.44 -5.19 29.80
CA ASP A 551 -3.02 -5.81 28.62
C ASP A 551 -1.93 -6.38 27.68
N ALA A 552 -0.81 -5.67 27.53
CA ALA A 552 0.34 -6.17 26.79
C ALA A 552 0.90 -7.46 27.43
N ILE A 553 1.07 -7.47 28.76
CA ILE A 553 1.53 -8.64 29.52
C ILE A 553 0.56 -9.83 29.34
N ARG A 554 -0.76 -9.61 29.42
CA ARG A 554 -1.77 -10.67 29.21
C ARG A 554 -1.69 -11.26 27.80
N THR A 555 -1.46 -10.41 26.81
CA THR A 555 -1.33 -10.81 25.40
C THR A 555 -0.07 -11.65 25.19
N LEU A 556 1.08 -11.18 25.67
CA LEU A 556 2.36 -11.88 25.55
C LEU A 556 2.43 -13.15 26.42
N HIS A 557 1.76 -13.16 27.58
CA HIS A 557 1.56 -14.35 28.40
C HIS A 557 0.85 -15.46 27.60
N THR A 558 -0.21 -15.10 26.88
CA THR A 558 -0.95 -16.04 26.03
C THR A 558 -0.08 -16.59 24.91
N ALA A 559 0.81 -15.75 24.35
CA ALA A 559 1.82 -16.14 23.37
C ALA A 559 3.03 -16.89 23.96
N LYS A 560 3.10 -17.07 25.29
CA LYS A 560 4.17 -17.74 26.04
C LYS A 560 5.55 -17.12 25.78
N ILE A 561 5.59 -15.80 25.65
CA ILE A 561 6.81 -15.04 25.40
C ILE A 561 7.42 -14.58 26.73
N PRO A 562 8.69 -14.90 27.04
CA PRO A 562 9.36 -14.43 28.24
C PRO A 562 9.46 -12.89 28.26
N MET A 563 9.15 -12.30 29.42
CA MET A 563 9.10 -10.86 29.63
C MET A 563 9.96 -10.45 30.83
N LEU A 564 10.79 -9.42 30.64
CA LEU A 564 11.61 -8.80 31.67
C LEU A 564 11.17 -7.35 31.88
N VAL A 565 10.51 -7.10 33.01
CA VAL A 565 9.96 -5.80 33.38
C VAL A 565 10.99 -4.97 34.11
N THR A 566 11.25 -3.75 33.65
CA THR A 566 12.29 -2.85 34.16
C THR A 566 11.80 -2.05 35.38
N THR A 567 11.11 -0.93 35.16
CA THR A 567 10.78 0.07 36.18
C THR A 567 9.32 0.07 36.63
N ALA A 568 8.49 -0.86 36.15
CA ALA A 568 7.09 -0.91 36.59
C ALA A 568 6.96 -1.65 37.93
N THR A 569 6.53 -0.92 38.97
CA THR A 569 6.65 -1.28 40.39
C THR A 569 5.32 -1.68 41.06
N ALA A 570 4.16 -1.56 40.42
CA ALA A 570 2.88 -1.98 41.02
C ALA A 570 2.89 -3.45 41.46
N ASP A 571 2.35 -3.74 42.65
CA ASP A 571 2.51 -5.04 43.30
C ASP A 571 1.91 -6.20 42.49
N ARG A 572 0.77 -5.96 41.84
CA ARG A 572 0.03 -6.95 41.03
C ARG A 572 0.40 -6.95 39.55
N LEU A 573 1.41 -6.18 39.15
CA LEU A 573 1.89 -6.22 37.77
C LEU A 573 2.44 -7.62 37.47
N GLY A 574 1.97 -8.23 36.37
CA GLY A 574 2.34 -9.60 35.99
C GLY A 574 1.35 -10.67 36.44
N TYR A 575 0.30 -10.31 37.18
CA TYR A 575 -0.81 -11.22 37.47
C TYR A 575 -1.77 -11.29 36.30
N VAL A 576 -2.25 -12.49 36.00
CA VAL A 576 -3.19 -12.79 34.92
C VAL A 576 -4.39 -13.58 35.46
N PRO A 577 -5.58 -13.48 34.83
CA PRO A 577 -6.76 -14.22 35.29
C PRO A 577 -6.56 -15.73 35.22
N ASP A 578 -6.98 -16.47 36.25
CA ASP A 578 -6.88 -17.94 36.29
C ASP A 578 -8.07 -18.68 35.64
N GLY A 579 -9.01 -17.93 35.05
CA GLY A 579 -10.23 -18.46 34.43
C GLY A 579 -11.42 -18.61 35.38
N SER A 580 -11.23 -18.44 36.69
CA SER A 580 -12.32 -18.32 37.66
C SER A 580 -12.62 -16.84 37.93
N ALA A 581 -13.91 -16.50 38.10
CA ALA A 581 -14.33 -15.12 38.27
C ALA A 581 -13.74 -14.52 39.56
N GLY A 582 -12.78 -13.60 39.43
CA GLY A 582 -12.21 -12.85 40.54
C GLY A 582 -10.91 -13.41 41.14
N SER A 583 -10.28 -14.42 40.53
CA SER A 583 -8.97 -14.93 40.93
C SER A 583 -7.91 -14.73 39.85
N ASP A 584 -6.74 -14.22 40.28
CA ASP A 584 -5.57 -14.02 39.44
C ASP A 584 -4.39 -14.82 39.99
N TYR A 585 -3.46 -15.19 39.11
CA TYR A 585 -2.21 -15.85 39.47
C TYR A 585 -1.02 -15.16 38.78
N PRO A 586 0.20 -15.25 39.35
CA PRO A 586 1.37 -14.67 38.71
C PRO A 586 1.73 -15.41 37.43
N SER A 587 1.94 -14.66 36.34
CA SER A 587 2.39 -15.22 35.07
C SER A 587 3.78 -15.85 35.20
N PRO A 588 3.99 -17.12 34.78
CA PRO A 588 5.31 -17.75 34.79
C PRO A 588 6.27 -17.16 33.74
N TYR A 589 5.77 -16.27 32.88
CA TYR A 589 6.56 -15.64 31.81
C TYR A 589 7.04 -14.23 32.17
N VAL A 590 6.66 -13.68 33.32
CA VAL A 590 6.98 -12.29 33.70
C VAL A 590 7.99 -12.29 34.84
N PHE A 591 9.14 -11.65 34.61
CA PHE A 591 10.21 -11.48 35.60
C PHE A 591 10.45 -10.00 35.82
N ARG A 592 10.44 -9.54 37.07
CA ARG A 592 10.55 -8.11 37.40
C ARG A 592 11.92 -7.79 37.98
N LEU A 593 12.62 -6.83 37.38
CA LEU A 593 13.93 -6.40 37.87
C LEU A 593 13.81 -5.39 39.02
N GLY A 594 12.88 -4.44 38.92
CA GLY A 594 12.66 -3.42 39.95
C GLY A 594 11.87 -3.94 41.16
N PRO A 595 12.10 -3.38 42.37
CA PRO A 595 11.34 -3.74 43.57
C PRO A 595 9.87 -3.30 43.48
N THR A 596 9.01 -3.91 44.30
CA THR A 596 7.58 -3.56 44.32
C THR A 596 7.29 -2.26 45.07
N ASN A 597 6.14 -1.64 44.79
CA ASN A 597 5.63 -0.48 45.53
C ASN A 597 5.57 -0.75 47.03
N LEU A 598 5.09 -1.92 47.44
CA LEU A 598 5.06 -2.31 48.84
C LEU A 598 6.44 -2.27 49.50
N ARG A 599 7.48 -2.79 48.82
CA ARG A 599 8.86 -2.80 49.33
C ARG A 599 9.37 -1.38 49.51
N GLN A 600 9.12 -0.52 48.52
CA GLN A 600 9.51 0.89 48.55
C GLN A 600 8.79 1.64 49.68
N ALA A 601 7.45 1.57 49.73
CA ALA A 601 6.63 2.25 50.72
C ALA A 601 7.01 1.83 52.14
N ARG A 602 7.25 0.54 52.36
CA ARG A 602 7.68 0.02 53.67
C ARG A 602 9.02 0.58 54.10
N LEU A 603 10.04 0.58 53.22
CA LEU A 603 11.33 1.18 53.55
C LEU A 603 11.16 2.68 53.84
N ALA A 604 10.42 3.38 52.98
CA ALA A 604 10.29 4.82 53.06
C ALA A 604 9.56 5.28 54.33
N VAL A 605 8.49 4.58 54.72
CA VAL A 605 7.76 4.85 55.96
C VAL A 605 8.61 4.52 57.19
N ARG A 606 9.32 3.40 57.21
CA ARG A 606 10.21 3.06 58.35
C ARG A 606 11.33 4.07 58.49
N PHE A 607 11.94 4.47 57.38
CA PHE A 607 12.92 5.55 57.34
C PHE A 607 12.33 6.85 57.90
N ALA A 608 11.12 7.22 57.49
CA ALA A 608 10.44 8.40 58.02
C ALA A 608 10.22 8.30 59.53
N ARG A 609 9.71 7.16 60.03
CA ARG A 609 9.46 6.95 61.46
C ARG A 609 10.75 7.03 62.28
N GLU A 610 11.80 6.34 61.85
CA GLU A 610 13.06 6.23 62.59
C GLU A 610 13.94 7.47 62.48
N ARG A 611 14.09 8.03 61.28
CA ARG A 611 15.10 9.06 60.98
C ARG A 611 14.53 10.46 60.85
N LEU A 612 13.29 10.60 60.40
CA LEU A 612 12.67 11.91 60.19
C LEU A 612 11.77 12.32 61.37
N LEU A 613 11.10 11.36 62.01
CA LEU A 613 10.02 11.61 62.97
C LEU A 613 10.28 10.95 64.33
N GLY A 614 11.52 10.49 64.60
CA GLY A 614 11.88 9.77 65.82
C GLY A 614 11.65 10.56 67.11
N ALA A 615 11.70 11.90 67.04
CA ALA A 615 11.43 12.80 68.17
C ALA A 615 9.94 13.14 68.35
N VAL A 616 9.06 12.73 67.44
CA VAL A 616 7.62 13.01 67.48
C VAL A 616 6.89 11.80 68.04
N SER A 617 6.20 11.95 69.17
CA SER A 617 5.48 10.85 69.84
C SER A 617 4.36 10.30 68.95
N GLU A 618 3.50 11.18 68.45
CA GLU A 618 2.34 10.89 67.59
C GLU A 618 2.48 11.59 66.23
N PRO A 619 3.36 11.09 65.34
CA PRO A 619 3.59 11.73 64.06
C PRO A 619 2.38 11.64 63.15
N THR A 620 2.18 12.70 62.37
CA THR A 620 1.10 12.84 61.41
C THR A 620 1.64 12.94 59.99
N ALA A 621 0.95 12.31 59.05
CA ALA A 621 1.27 12.43 57.63
C ALA A 621 0.02 12.68 56.79
N VAL A 622 0.20 13.34 55.65
CA VAL A 622 -0.81 13.41 54.58
C VAL A 622 -0.24 12.73 53.35
N VAL A 623 -1.04 11.85 52.74
CA VAL A 623 -0.70 11.25 51.44
C VAL A 623 -1.29 12.14 50.35
N VAL A 624 -0.45 12.69 49.49
CA VAL A 624 -0.88 13.43 48.29
C VAL A 624 -0.76 12.47 47.13
N LYS A 625 -1.91 12.12 46.51
CA LYS A 625 -1.96 11.05 45.50
C LYS A 625 -2.48 11.54 44.16
N ASP A 626 -1.82 11.09 43.12
CA ASP A 626 -2.31 11.20 41.74
C ASP A 626 -3.43 10.18 41.53
N GLN A 627 -4.62 10.67 41.19
CA GLN A 627 -5.80 9.85 40.89
C GLN A 627 -6.12 9.82 39.39
N THR A 628 -5.10 9.89 38.54
CA THR A 628 -5.21 9.62 37.11
C THR A 628 -5.81 8.24 36.90
N ASP A 629 -6.84 8.17 36.05
CA ASP A 629 -7.52 6.93 35.73
C ASP A 629 -6.55 5.97 35.00
N ASN A 630 -6.63 4.67 35.30
CA ASN A 630 -5.78 3.62 34.72
C ASN A 630 -4.27 3.69 35.07
N ASP A 631 -3.88 4.50 36.05
CA ASP A 631 -2.54 4.47 36.65
C ASP A 631 -2.52 3.58 37.89
N ASN A 632 -2.07 2.33 37.72
CA ASN A 632 -2.01 1.38 38.82
C ASN A 632 -0.79 1.61 39.73
N TYR A 633 0.23 2.35 39.28
CA TYR A 633 1.40 2.67 40.11
C TYR A 633 1.02 3.63 41.24
N THR A 634 0.46 4.79 40.92
CA THR A 634 0.21 5.86 41.92
C THR A 634 -0.85 5.44 42.94
N ASN A 635 -1.91 4.77 42.47
CA ASN A 635 -2.99 4.26 43.33
C ASN A 635 -2.48 3.17 44.28
N ASN A 636 -1.72 2.19 43.79
CA ASN A 636 -1.15 1.15 44.64
C ASN A 636 -0.12 1.71 45.64
N LEU A 637 0.75 2.63 45.20
CA LEU A 637 1.74 3.26 46.07
C LEU A 637 1.08 4.07 47.20
N ALA A 638 0.02 4.82 46.90
CA ALA A 638 -0.73 5.56 47.91
C ALA A 638 -1.34 4.61 48.96
N ASP A 639 -1.91 3.49 48.53
CA ASP A 639 -2.48 2.47 49.43
C ASP A 639 -1.41 1.81 50.30
N ASP A 640 -0.23 1.53 49.73
CA ASP A 640 0.89 0.97 50.47
C ASP A 640 1.45 1.97 51.49
N TYR A 641 1.56 3.26 51.14
CA TYR A 641 1.93 4.30 52.10
C TYR A 641 0.95 4.38 53.26
N VAL A 642 -0.36 4.35 53.01
CA VAL A 642 -1.36 4.36 54.09
C VAL A 642 -1.23 3.12 54.97
N SER A 643 -1.09 1.94 54.37
CA SER A 643 -0.95 0.67 55.07
C SER A 643 0.29 0.63 55.96
N GLU A 644 1.46 0.95 55.38
CA GLU A 644 2.73 0.89 56.10
C GLU A 644 2.84 2.02 57.13
N ALA A 645 2.33 3.23 56.86
CA ALA A 645 2.28 4.33 57.84
C ALA A 645 1.51 3.94 59.10
N ARG A 646 0.32 3.34 58.93
CA ARG A 646 -0.46 2.83 60.07
C ARG A 646 0.31 1.76 60.84
N ALA A 647 1.01 0.88 60.14
CA ALA A 647 1.77 -0.19 60.75
C ALA A 647 3.02 0.31 61.52
N GLU A 648 3.60 1.45 61.14
CA GLU A 648 4.67 2.15 61.87
C GLU A 648 4.16 3.23 62.85
N ARG A 649 2.84 3.25 63.12
CA ARG A 649 2.18 4.19 64.03
C ARG A 649 2.34 5.66 63.62
N ILE A 650 2.34 5.94 62.33
CA ILE A 650 2.18 7.29 61.76
C ILE A 650 0.70 7.49 61.43
N ARG A 651 0.08 8.51 62.04
CA ARG A 651 -1.34 8.81 61.82
C ARG A 651 -1.51 9.49 60.45
N ILE A 652 -2.24 8.86 59.54
CA ILE A 652 -2.66 9.50 58.29
C ILE A 652 -3.82 10.45 58.58
N ALA A 653 -3.60 11.76 58.40
CA ALA A 653 -4.62 12.78 58.58
C ALA A 653 -5.64 12.77 57.42
N GLU A 654 -5.15 12.69 56.18
CA GLU A 654 -5.97 12.53 54.98
C GLU A 654 -5.13 11.90 53.85
N SER A 655 -5.80 11.27 52.89
CA SER A 655 -5.25 10.98 51.57
C SER A 655 -5.89 11.93 50.56
N VAL A 656 -5.16 12.99 50.20
CA VAL A 656 -5.66 14.08 49.35
C VAL A 656 -5.39 13.76 47.88
N PRO A 657 -6.42 13.59 47.05
CA PRO A 657 -6.25 13.35 45.62
C PRO A 657 -6.03 14.65 44.85
N TYR A 658 -5.31 14.56 43.74
CA TYR A 658 -5.36 15.52 42.64
C TYR A 658 -5.63 14.79 41.32
N LYS A 659 -6.14 15.51 40.31
CA LYS A 659 -6.43 14.97 38.96
C LYS A 659 -5.83 15.89 37.91
N ASP A 660 -5.24 15.27 36.88
CA ASP A 660 -4.63 15.87 35.68
C ASP A 660 -3.52 16.92 35.94
N ARG A 661 -2.59 17.05 34.98
CA ARG A 661 -1.48 18.01 35.01
C ARG A 661 -2.00 19.44 35.27
N GLY A 662 -1.52 20.07 36.34
CA GLY A 662 -1.74 21.49 36.63
C GLY A 662 -3.13 21.87 37.19
N THR A 663 -4.10 20.95 37.25
CA THR A 663 -5.42 21.25 37.83
C THR A 663 -5.55 20.71 39.26
N GLY A 664 -5.97 21.55 40.19
CA GLY A 664 -6.25 21.13 41.56
C GLY A 664 -5.05 20.81 42.44
N MET A 665 -3.80 20.79 41.92
CA MET A 665 -2.59 20.60 42.74
C MET A 665 -2.48 21.64 43.87
N ASP A 666 -2.70 22.92 43.57
CA ASP A 666 -2.71 23.99 44.59
C ASP A 666 -3.76 23.72 45.70
N MET A 667 -4.96 23.27 45.31
CA MET A 667 -6.02 22.94 46.26
C MET A 667 -5.66 21.70 47.09
N ALA A 668 -5.05 20.69 46.46
CA ALA A 668 -4.60 19.47 47.13
C ALA A 668 -3.50 19.79 48.15
N VAL A 669 -2.49 20.58 47.77
CA VAL A 669 -1.43 21.04 48.67
C VAL A 669 -1.99 21.94 49.77
N SER A 670 -2.92 22.85 49.45
CA SER A 670 -3.56 23.71 50.46
C SER A 670 -4.35 22.89 51.49
N ARG A 671 -5.08 21.85 51.04
CA ARG A 671 -5.78 20.92 51.94
C ARG A 671 -4.80 20.10 52.77
N ALA A 672 -3.75 19.58 52.15
CA ALA A 672 -2.72 18.81 52.83
C ALA A 672 -2.04 19.63 53.94
N CYS A 673 -1.62 20.86 53.64
CA CYS A 673 -0.98 21.76 54.61
C CYS A 673 -1.97 22.31 55.66
N GLY A 674 -3.27 22.35 55.36
CA GLY A 674 -4.32 22.66 56.33
C GLY A 674 -4.39 21.68 57.51
N HIS A 675 -3.95 20.43 57.33
CA HIS A 675 -3.81 19.43 58.41
C HIS A 675 -2.56 19.60 59.27
N ARG A 676 -1.66 20.53 58.90
CA ARG A 676 -0.36 20.79 59.54
C ARG A 676 0.47 19.51 59.77
N PRO A 677 0.69 18.67 58.74
CA PRO A 677 1.33 17.37 58.90
C PRO A 677 2.82 17.48 59.26
N ASP A 678 3.37 16.42 59.86
CA ASP A 678 4.83 16.30 60.07
C ASP A 678 5.56 15.80 58.81
N LEU A 679 4.83 15.13 57.92
CA LEU A 679 5.35 14.52 56.69
C LEU A 679 4.31 14.57 55.57
N LEU A 680 4.75 14.90 54.35
CA LEU A 680 4.00 14.69 53.13
C LEU A 680 4.52 13.45 52.41
N LEU A 681 3.63 12.48 52.17
CA LEU A 681 3.91 11.29 51.37
C LEU A 681 3.37 11.54 49.96
N TYR A 682 4.26 11.67 48.98
CA TYR A 682 3.90 11.95 47.58
C TYR A 682 3.81 10.64 46.78
N ALA A 683 2.59 10.29 46.38
CA ALA A 683 2.27 9.17 45.53
C ALA A 683 1.77 9.67 44.16
N GLY A 684 2.64 10.40 43.45
CA GLY A 684 2.39 10.90 42.10
C GLY A 684 3.57 10.64 41.17
N ARG A 685 3.46 11.14 39.92
CA ARG A 685 4.47 11.01 38.88
C ARG A 685 5.51 12.14 38.92
N ALA A 686 6.66 11.94 38.28
CA ALA A 686 7.69 12.97 38.15
C ALA A 686 7.20 14.24 37.43
N ALA A 687 6.31 14.10 36.45
CA ALA A 687 5.82 15.23 35.66
C ALA A 687 5.12 16.32 36.49
N ASP A 688 4.46 15.97 37.60
CA ASP A 688 3.76 16.93 38.46
C ASP A 688 4.59 17.37 39.67
N PHE A 689 5.78 16.78 39.87
CA PHE A 689 6.49 16.88 41.14
C PHE A 689 7.05 18.28 41.40
N LEU A 690 7.58 18.96 40.38
CA LEU A 690 8.06 20.34 40.51
C LEU A 690 6.92 21.30 40.85
N ASP A 691 5.78 21.16 40.19
CA ASP A 691 4.59 21.95 40.50
C ASP A 691 4.12 21.70 41.94
N PHE A 692 4.08 20.42 42.37
CA PHE A 692 3.80 20.05 43.75
C PHE A 692 4.74 20.76 44.74
N LEU A 693 6.06 20.67 44.53
CA LEU A 693 7.05 21.30 45.40
C LEU A 693 6.92 22.83 45.43
N ARG A 694 6.69 23.46 44.27
CA ARG A 694 6.45 24.91 44.16
C ARG A 694 5.26 25.35 45.01
N TYR A 695 4.17 24.58 45.00
CA TYR A 695 3.02 24.88 45.85
C TYR A 695 3.33 24.63 47.32
N VAL A 696 4.06 23.57 47.69
CA VAL A 696 4.42 23.30 49.08
C VAL A 696 5.32 24.41 49.65
N GLU A 697 6.31 24.88 48.89
CA GLU A 697 7.19 26.00 49.25
C GLU A 697 6.38 27.28 49.55
N GLY A 698 5.30 27.50 48.80
CA GLY A 698 4.42 28.67 48.92
C GLY A 698 3.38 28.63 50.05
N LYS A 699 3.21 27.50 50.77
CA LYS A 699 2.12 27.33 51.75
C LYS A 699 2.64 27.15 53.17
N ASP A 700 1.87 27.53 54.19
CA ASP A 700 2.20 27.20 55.58
C ASP A 700 1.65 25.82 55.94
N CYS A 701 2.55 24.83 56.04
CA CYS A 701 2.22 23.49 56.49
C CYS A 701 2.50 23.30 58.00
N GLY A 702 2.78 24.39 58.72
CA GLY A 702 2.98 24.42 60.17
C GLY A 702 4.36 23.98 60.65
N LYS A 703 5.33 23.85 59.74
CA LYS A 703 6.73 23.54 60.01
C LYS A 703 7.63 24.56 59.32
N GLU A 704 8.79 24.86 59.91
CA GLU A 704 9.81 25.70 59.28
C GLU A 704 10.32 25.08 57.98
N GLN A 705 10.59 23.76 58.01
CA GLN A 705 10.90 22.95 56.85
C GLN A 705 10.02 21.68 56.86
N ILE A 706 9.09 21.57 55.90
CA ILE A 706 8.24 20.38 55.75
C ILE A 706 9.01 19.29 54.99
N LYS A 707 8.87 18.05 55.46
CA LYS A 707 9.52 16.88 54.85
C LYS A 707 8.59 16.28 53.82
N VAL A 708 9.11 16.05 52.62
CA VAL A 708 8.44 15.35 51.53
C VAL A 708 9.15 14.04 51.30
N LEU A 709 8.41 12.94 51.28
CA LEU A 709 8.92 11.63 50.90
C LEU A 709 8.12 11.10 49.70
N ALA A 710 8.79 10.87 48.58
CA ALA A 710 8.21 10.50 47.30
C ALA A 710 8.59 9.08 46.85
N GLY A 711 7.80 8.52 45.92
CA GLY A 711 8.11 7.25 45.24
C GLY A 711 9.26 7.34 44.24
N ASP A 712 9.58 6.22 43.59
CA ASP A 712 10.73 6.10 42.69
C ASP A 712 10.67 6.99 41.45
N ASP A 713 9.48 7.15 40.86
CA ASP A 713 9.32 7.86 39.59
C ASP A 713 9.89 9.30 39.61
N VAL A 714 9.93 9.93 40.80
CA VAL A 714 10.48 11.28 41.05
C VAL A 714 11.97 11.39 40.73
N ILE A 715 12.72 10.28 40.68
CA ILE A 715 14.13 10.30 40.28
C ILE A 715 14.34 10.96 38.91
N LYS A 716 13.37 10.86 38.00
CA LYS A 716 13.38 11.50 36.67
C LYS A 716 13.33 13.04 36.79
N ALA A 717 12.48 13.56 37.69
CA ALA A 717 12.41 14.98 37.95
C ALA A 717 13.69 15.50 38.65
N VAL A 718 14.28 14.70 39.54
CA VAL A 718 15.54 15.06 40.20
C VAL A 718 16.72 15.05 39.22
N ALA A 719 16.76 14.11 38.28
CA ALA A 719 17.81 14.07 37.25
C ALA A 719 17.86 15.35 36.41
N ASN A 720 16.70 15.96 36.12
CA ASN A 720 16.60 17.15 35.27
C ASN A 720 16.61 18.46 36.05
N SER A 721 15.99 18.48 37.23
CA SER A 721 15.72 19.71 37.98
C SER A 721 16.24 19.66 39.42
N GLY A 722 17.21 18.79 39.71
CA GLY A 722 17.78 18.64 41.04
C GLY A 722 18.29 19.97 41.64
N ALA A 723 18.93 20.82 40.83
CA ALA A 723 19.38 22.14 41.26
C ALA A 723 18.23 23.07 41.67
N GLU A 724 17.10 23.05 40.97
CA GLU A 724 15.90 23.80 41.34
C GLU A 724 15.31 23.27 42.65
N ILE A 725 15.19 21.95 42.76
CA ILE A 725 14.65 21.28 43.95
C ILE A 725 15.51 21.58 45.19
N GLY A 726 16.84 21.58 45.05
CA GLY A 726 17.77 21.90 46.14
C GLY A 726 17.73 23.35 46.61
N ASN A 727 17.15 24.27 45.83
CA ASN A 727 17.02 25.68 46.20
C ASN A 727 15.81 25.98 47.08
N TYR A 728 14.84 25.06 47.20
CA TYR A 728 13.70 25.22 48.09
C TYR A 728 14.15 25.28 49.56
N ARG A 729 13.67 26.28 50.30
CA ARG A 729 14.11 26.54 51.69
C ARG A 729 13.14 25.94 52.69
N ARG A 730 11.86 25.85 52.35
CA ARG A 730 10.80 25.39 53.24
C ARG A 730 10.46 23.92 53.02
N VAL A 731 11.06 23.27 52.02
CA VAL A 731 10.85 21.86 51.71
C VAL A 731 12.15 21.06 51.78
N GLN A 732 12.10 19.87 52.36
CA GLN A 732 13.19 18.89 52.31
C GLN A 732 12.72 17.62 51.61
N VAL A 733 13.37 17.27 50.50
CA VAL A 733 12.94 16.19 49.62
C VAL A 733 13.73 14.90 49.86
N TYR A 734 12.98 13.83 50.10
CA TYR A 734 13.42 12.45 50.10
C TYR A 734 12.64 11.67 49.05
N TYR A 735 13.26 10.71 48.39
CA TYR A 735 12.57 9.89 47.39
C TYR A 735 13.15 8.47 47.33
N ALA A 736 12.32 7.50 46.97
CA ALA A 736 12.79 6.14 46.74
C ALA A 736 13.64 6.05 45.45
N ALA A 737 14.59 5.13 45.42
CA ALA A 737 15.34 4.80 44.20
C ALA A 737 15.45 3.28 44.08
N LEU A 738 15.16 2.77 42.88
CA LEU A 738 15.24 1.34 42.55
C LEU A 738 16.69 0.91 42.27
N ALA A 739 17.49 1.84 41.76
CA ALA A 739 18.88 1.75 41.37
C ALA A 739 19.47 3.18 41.24
N SER A 740 20.67 3.41 41.75
CA SER A 740 21.38 4.66 41.48
C SER A 740 22.88 4.44 41.48
N ARG A 741 23.60 5.20 40.66
CA ARG A 741 25.06 5.25 40.69
C ARG A 741 25.57 5.66 42.08
N GLU A 742 24.82 6.48 42.80
CA GLU A 742 25.16 6.96 44.14
C GLU A 742 25.19 5.82 45.18
N LEU A 743 24.46 4.72 44.96
CA LEU A 743 24.50 3.55 45.84
C LEU A 743 25.88 2.87 45.88
N TRP A 744 26.70 3.11 44.86
CA TRP A 744 27.98 2.44 44.65
C TRP A 744 29.20 3.27 45.10
N ARG A 745 29.03 4.54 45.49
CA ARG A 745 30.17 5.40 45.89
C ARG A 745 30.83 4.96 47.19
N ASP A 746 30.02 4.57 48.16
CA ASP A 746 30.45 4.22 49.53
C ASP A 746 30.18 2.74 49.86
N GLY A 747 29.98 1.92 48.83
CA GLY A 747 29.65 0.50 48.96
C GLY A 747 30.86 -0.37 49.30
N ALA A 748 30.64 -1.47 50.02
CA ALA A 748 31.67 -2.50 50.24
C ALA A 748 32.00 -3.29 48.97
N ALA A 749 31.08 -3.30 48.00
CA ALA A 749 31.25 -3.93 46.69
C ALA A 749 31.80 -2.94 45.65
N ALA A 750 32.71 -3.42 44.80
CA ALA A 750 33.23 -2.63 43.69
C ALA A 750 32.12 -2.36 42.65
N PRO A 751 32.01 -1.13 42.10
CA PRO A 751 31.08 -0.82 41.02
C PRO A 751 31.29 -1.72 39.80
N THR A 752 30.19 -2.13 39.17
CA THR A 752 30.25 -2.77 37.84
C THR A 752 30.86 -1.81 36.81
N GLY A 753 31.44 -2.32 35.72
CA GLY A 753 32.04 -1.46 34.68
C GLY A 753 31.06 -0.42 34.11
N PHE A 754 29.78 -0.78 33.96
CA PHE A 754 28.75 0.16 33.52
C PHE A 754 28.54 1.28 34.55
N VAL A 755 28.33 0.94 35.82
CA VAL A 755 28.18 1.93 36.90
C VAL A 755 29.42 2.79 37.06
N GLN A 756 30.62 2.23 36.92
CA GLN A 756 31.87 2.98 36.94
C GLN A 756 31.89 4.07 35.86
N SER A 757 31.35 3.78 34.66
CA SER A 757 31.22 4.79 33.59
C SER A 757 30.24 5.90 33.96
N LEU A 758 29.13 5.57 34.64
CA LEU A 758 28.15 6.55 35.12
C LEU A 758 28.75 7.45 36.21
N LEU A 759 29.51 6.87 37.14
CA LEU A 759 30.27 7.61 38.16
C LEU A 759 31.32 8.54 37.53
N GLY A 760 31.88 8.15 36.38
CA GLY A 760 32.79 8.94 35.55
C GLY A 760 32.12 10.05 34.71
N GLY A 761 30.80 10.25 34.84
CA GLY A 761 30.07 11.32 34.17
C GLY A 761 29.35 10.92 32.87
N ARG A 762 29.39 9.64 32.49
CA ARG A 762 28.58 9.15 31.37
C ARG A 762 27.09 9.23 31.73
N HIS A 763 26.24 9.61 30.77
CA HIS A 763 24.80 9.74 30.97
C HIS A 763 24.43 10.58 32.21
N ALA A 764 25.09 11.73 32.41
CA ALA A 764 24.93 12.53 33.63
C ALA A 764 23.51 13.04 33.87
N ASN A 765 22.73 13.24 32.79
CA ASN A 765 21.37 13.78 32.83
C ASN A 765 20.29 12.71 32.57
N GLU A 766 20.65 11.42 32.59
CA GLU A 766 19.68 10.35 32.43
C GLU A 766 19.16 9.88 33.79
N SER A 767 17.92 9.41 33.82
CA SER A 767 17.33 8.75 35.00
C SER A 767 18.08 7.45 35.30
N ASP A 768 18.77 7.39 36.44
CA ASP A 768 19.54 6.22 36.87
C ASP A 768 18.69 4.95 36.95
N ASP A 769 17.46 5.03 37.47
CA ASP A 769 16.57 3.86 37.60
C ASP A 769 16.28 3.24 36.24
N ASN A 770 15.82 4.06 35.30
CA ASN A 770 15.50 3.65 33.93
C ASN A 770 16.74 3.12 33.21
N LEU A 771 17.87 3.82 33.34
CA LEU A 771 19.10 3.47 32.66
C LEU A 771 19.69 2.16 33.19
N ILE A 772 19.86 2.03 34.50
CA ILE A 772 20.53 0.87 35.13
C ILE A 772 19.66 -0.39 35.04
N LEU A 773 18.35 -0.29 35.29
CA LEU A 773 17.45 -1.46 35.20
C LEU A 773 17.27 -1.93 33.76
N SER A 774 17.21 -1.02 32.77
CA SER A 774 17.11 -1.42 31.35
C SER A 774 18.41 -2.05 30.86
N TYR A 775 19.57 -1.53 31.30
CA TYR A 775 20.87 -2.13 31.01
C TYR A 775 20.96 -3.55 31.59
N ASP A 776 20.55 -3.75 32.84
CA ASP A 776 20.49 -5.07 33.45
C ASP A 776 19.49 -6.00 32.75
N ALA A 777 18.35 -5.49 32.27
CA ALA A 777 17.35 -6.29 31.57
C ALA A 777 17.90 -6.87 30.25
N VAL A 778 18.49 -6.03 29.39
CA VAL A 778 19.08 -6.50 28.13
C VAL A 778 20.30 -7.40 28.37
N LYS A 779 21.11 -7.07 29.39
CA LYS A 779 22.29 -7.86 29.74
C LYS A 779 21.91 -9.24 30.26
N LEU A 780 21.01 -9.30 31.24
CA LEU A 780 20.51 -10.56 31.80
C LEU A 780 19.88 -11.40 30.69
N PHE A 781 19.01 -10.80 29.87
CA PHE A 781 18.40 -11.50 28.74
C PHE A 781 19.46 -12.13 27.83
N TYR A 782 20.41 -11.33 27.34
CA TYR A 782 21.42 -11.80 26.40
C TYR A 782 22.35 -12.85 27.02
N GLU A 783 22.77 -12.68 28.27
CA GLU A 783 23.60 -13.69 28.97
C GLU A 783 22.87 -15.02 29.11
N ARG A 784 21.55 -15.02 29.36
CA ARG A 784 20.74 -16.24 29.44
C ARG A 784 20.48 -16.86 28.07
N VAL A 785 20.32 -16.06 27.03
CA VAL A 785 20.31 -16.57 25.65
C VAL A 785 21.64 -17.22 25.30
N ASN A 786 22.77 -16.58 25.65
CA ASN A 786 24.10 -17.11 25.39
C ASN A 786 24.37 -18.40 26.17
N ALA A 787 23.86 -18.52 27.41
CA ALA A 787 23.92 -19.76 28.18
C ALA A 787 23.05 -20.89 27.59
N ALA A 788 21.93 -20.54 26.95
CA ALA A 788 21.08 -21.49 26.23
C ALA A 788 21.67 -21.90 24.85
N TYR A 789 22.54 -21.08 24.27
CA TYR A 789 23.08 -21.27 22.94
C TYR A 789 24.07 -22.45 22.88
N ARG A 790 23.76 -23.45 22.04
CA ARG A 790 24.58 -24.67 21.84
C ARG A 790 24.94 -24.91 20.38
N GLY A 791 25.24 -23.83 19.65
CA GLY A 791 25.53 -23.87 18.21
C GLY A 791 24.30 -23.89 17.29
N GLY A 792 23.09 -23.95 17.85
CA GLY A 792 21.81 -23.71 17.18
C GLY A 792 21.01 -22.62 17.90
N LEU A 793 20.02 -22.04 17.22
CA LEU A 793 19.14 -21.03 17.81
C LEU A 793 18.39 -21.63 19.02
N PRO A 794 18.50 -21.05 20.23
CA PRO A 794 17.74 -21.52 21.37
C PRO A 794 16.26 -21.20 21.18
N SER A 795 15.38 -21.99 21.78
CA SER A 795 13.95 -21.69 21.79
C SER A 795 13.59 -20.67 22.88
N ARG A 796 12.42 -20.04 22.77
CA ARG A 796 11.84 -19.22 23.86
C ARG A 796 11.74 -19.99 25.19
N GLY A 797 11.44 -21.29 25.12
CA GLY A 797 11.39 -22.16 26.30
C GLY A 797 12.76 -22.37 26.96
N ASP A 798 13.82 -22.50 26.16
CA ASP A 798 15.19 -22.61 26.70
C ASP A 798 15.60 -21.33 27.42
N VAL A 799 15.30 -20.17 26.82
CA VAL A 799 15.58 -18.86 27.44
C VAL A 799 14.77 -18.66 28.71
N LEU A 800 13.47 -18.99 28.69
CA LEU A 800 12.62 -18.97 29.88
C LEU A 800 13.20 -19.80 31.02
N TYR A 801 13.61 -21.03 30.70
CA TYR A 801 14.24 -21.92 31.66
C TYR A 801 15.52 -21.29 32.23
N GLN A 802 16.41 -20.77 31.39
CA GLN A 802 17.65 -20.11 31.85
C GLN A 802 17.40 -18.90 32.75
N ILE A 803 16.38 -18.09 32.46
CA ILE A 803 16.00 -16.96 33.32
C ILE A 803 15.44 -17.48 34.66
N SER A 804 14.63 -18.55 34.65
CA SER A 804 14.04 -19.13 35.85
C SER A 804 15.06 -19.73 36.82
N LEU A 805 16.27 -20.06 36.35
CA LEU A 805 17.36 -20.52 37.20
C LEU A 805 17.89 -19.42 38.13
N ILE A 806 17.68 -18.14 37.77
CA ILE A 806 18.04 -16.98 38.60
C ILE A 806 17.14 -16.96 39.83
N SER A 807 17.57 -17.67 40.85
CA SER A 807 16.80 -18.05 42.02
C SER A 807 17.57 -17.69 43.29
N PRO A 808 16.99 -17.87 44.49
CA PRO A 808 17.71 -17.59 45.73
C PRO A 808 19.00 -18.41 45.90
N ARG A 809 19.12 -19.53 45.18
CA ARG A 809 20.29 -20.42 45.14
C ARG A 809 21.34 -20.03 44.10
N ASP A 810 20.92 -19.41 42.99
CA ASP A 810 21.80 -18.98 41.90
C ASP A 810 21.52 -17.51 41.56
N ARG A 811 22.03 -16.63 42.41
CA ARG A 811 21.80 -15.18 42.34
C ARG A 811 22.67 -14.55 41.26
N TRP A 812 22.15 -13.53 40.57
CA TRP A 812 22.89 -12.81 39.53
C TRP A 812 23.32 -11.41 40.01
N ASN A 813 24.56 -11.02 39.70
CA ASN A 813 25.10 -9.70 40.05
C ASN A 813 24.82 -8.67 38.95
N GLY A 814 23.86 -7.79 39.20
CA GLY A 814 23.49 -6.68 38.31
C GLY A 814 24.09 -5.34 38.70
N SER A 815 24.05 -4.40 37.78
CA SER A 815 24.38 -2.99 38.03
C SER A 815 23.35 -2.30 38.94
N SER A 816 22.12 -2.80 38.98
CA SER A 816 21.06 -2.42 39.93
C SER A 816 21.12 -3.21 41.24
N GLY A 817 22.23 -3.90 41.50
CA GLY A 817 22.40 -4.81 42.63
C GLY A 817 22.00 -6.25 42.31
N VAL A 818 21.96 -7.10 43.34
CA VAL A 818 21.70 -8.53 43.19
C VAL A 818 20.27 -8.77 42.66
N ILE A 819 20.15 -9.66 41.67
CA ILE A 819 18.89 -10.12 41.10
C ILE A 819 18.69 -11.58 41.47
N SER A 820 17.50 -11.87 42.00
CA SER A 820 17.07 -13.20 42.38
C SER A 820 15.55 -13.23 42.30
N PHE A 821 14.97 -14.16 41.54
CA PHE A 821 13.53 -14.25 41.39
C PHE A 821 12.95 -15.29 42.34
N GLY A 822 11.89 -14.93 43.04
CA GLY A 822 11.22 -15.83 43.97
C GLY A 822 10.59 -17.03 43.28
N ALA A 823 10.54 -18.16 44.00
CA ALA A 823 10.22 -19.48 43.44
C ALA A 823 8.80 -19.62 42.85
N THR A 824 7.84 -18.77 43.25
CA THR A 824 6.43 -18.91 42.89
C THR A 824 5.83 -17.72 42.13
N VAL A 825 6.45 -16.54 42.19
CA VAL A 825 5.84 -15.29 41.66
C VAL A 825 6.82 -14.50 40.77
N HIS A 826 8.06 -14.98 40.58
CA HIS A 826 9.14 -14.31 39.84
C HIS A 826 9.34 -12.82 40.20
N GLN A 827 8.92 -12.44 41.40
CA GLN A 827 9.19 -11.14 42.02
C GLN A 827 10.65 -11.12 42.49
N PRO A 828 11.32 -9.96 42.46
CA PRO A 828 12.71 -9.89 42.87
C PRO A 828 12.81 -9.93 44.39
N GLU A 829 13.55 -10.91 44.92
CA GLU A 829 13.76 -11.09 46.35
C GLU A 829 14.96 -10.27 46.84
N ASN A 830 14.80 -9.59 47.97
CA ASN A 830 15.84 -8.78 48.61
C ASN A 830 16.52 -7.78 47.66
N LYS A 831 15.78 -7.28 46.68
CA LYS A 831 16.26 -6.33 45.68
C LYS A 831 16.77 -5.05 46.34
N ALA A 832 17.86 -4.49 45.83
CA ALA A 832 18.34 -3.20 46.30
C ALA A 832 17.25 -2.13 46.15
N VAL A 833 17.07 -1.33 47.18
CA VAL A 833 16.17 -0.17 47.20
C VAL A 833 16.72 0.83 48.20
N ALA A 834 16.63 2.12 47.90
CA ALA A 834 17.17 3.17 48.73
C ALA A 834 16.19 4.33 48.90
N ILE A 835 16.40 5.12 49.95
CA ILE A 835 15.85 6.48 50.06
C ILE A 835 17.01 7.44 49.86
N LEU A 836 16.87 8.32 48.88
CA LEU A 836 17.83 9.38 48.57
C LEU A 836 17.30 10.71 49.08
N LYS A 837 18.21 11.60 49.48
CA LYS A 837 17.93 12.98 49.87
C LYS A 837 18.45 13.92 48.77
N VAL A 838 17.63 14.87 48.33
CA VAL A 838 18.11 15.97 47.49
C VAL A 838 18.84 16.98 48.39
N THR A 839 20.11 17.25 48.10
CA THR A 839 20.93 18.22 48.83
C THR A 839 20.74 19.63 48.30
N ASP A 840 21.18 20.63 49.06
CA ASP A 840 21.18 22.05 48.64
C ASP A 840 22.01 22.30 47.37
N SER A 841 22.92 21.39 47.02
CA SER A 841 23.69 21.43 45.76
C SER A 841 22.92 20.88 44.55
N GLY A 842 21.69 20.39 44.76
CA GLY A 842 20.87 19.71 43.77
C GLY A 842 21.26 18.27 43.46
N LYS A 843 22.28 17.73 44.14
CA LYS A 843 22.70 16.33 44.02
C LYS A 843 21.96 15.44 45.00
N SER A 844 21.89 14.15 44.68
CA SER A 844 21.29 13.13 45.54
C SER A 844 22.33 12.47 46.45
N GLU A 845 21.98 12.30 47.71
CA GLU A 845 22.77 11.61 48.73
C GLU A 845 22.00 10.40 49.27
N VAL A 846 22.69 9.28 49.53
CA VAL A 846 22.06 8.06 50.05
C VAL A 846 21.71 8.23 51.53
N ALA A 847 20.42 8.35 51.85
CA ALA A 847 19.95 8.46 53.24
C ALA A 847 19.83 7.08 53.91
N VAL A 848 19.32 6.09 53.19
CA VAL A 848 19.35 4.68 53.59
C VAL A 848 19.28 3.79 52.35
N ARG A 849 19.97 2.64 52.38
CA ARG A 849 19.89 1.58 51.37
C ARG A 849 19.61 0.26 52.06
N CYS A 850 18.74 -0.56 51.49
CA CYS A 850 18.53 -1.96 51.89
C CYS A 850 18.70 -2.89 50.68
N GLY A 851 18.86 -4.19 50.91
CA GLY A 851 19.17 -5.18 49.87
C GLY A 851 20.67 -5.27 49.57
N LEU A 852 21.06 -6.11 48.62
CA LEU A 852 22.47 -6.37 48.29
C LEU A 852 22.85 -5.74 46.95
N LEU A 853 23.99 -5.06 46.89
CA LEU A 853 24.58 -4.60 45.62
C LEU A 853 25.43 -5.68 44.95
N ALA A 854 26.04 -6.56 45.73
CA ALA A 854 26.74 -7.73 45.22
C ALA A 854 26.48 -8.95 46.11
N THR A 855 26.57 -10.16 45.54
CA THR A 855 26.40 -11.43 46.26
C THR A 855 27.45 -11.64 47.35
N THR A 856 28.56 -10.89 47.29
CA THR A 856 29.62 -10.88 48.30
C THR A 856 29.30 -9.99 49.50
N GLU A 857 28.31 -9.10 49.41
CA GLU A 857 27.89 -8.29 50.55
C GLU A 857 27.22 -9.18 51.62
N PRO A 858 27.49 -8.95 52.91
CA PRO A 858 26.81 -9.66 53.99
C PRO A 858 25.31 -9.28 54.03
N PRO A 859 24.43 -10.17 54.53
CA PRO A 859 23.01 -9.85 54.73
C PRO A 859 22.81 -8.61 55.60
N ASP A 860 21.86 -7.76 55.23
CA ASP A 860 21.54 -6.56 56.00
C ASP A 860 20.73 -6.92 57.25
N THR A 861 21.32 -6.71 58.42
CA THR A 861 20.73 -7.09 59.71
C THR A 861 19.97 -5.97 60.39
N ARG A 862 20.02 -4.74 59.85
CA ARG A 862 19.36 -3.56 60.41
C ARG A 862 17.85 -3.73 60.38
N ASP A 863 17.18 -3.37 61.48
CA ASP A 863 15.73 -3.57 61.62
C ASP A 863 14.91 -2.87 60.53
N ILE A 864 15.34 -1.67 60.11
CA ILE A 864 14.73 -0.93 59.00
C ILE A 864 14.65 -1.74 57.70
N CYS A 865 15.61 -2.66 57.46
CA CYS A 865 15.72 -3.48 56.25
C CYS A 865 15.11 -4.88 56.37
N ARG A 866 14.60 -5.28 57.54
CA ARG A 866 14.06 -6.65 57.75
C ARG A 866 12.68 -6.83 57.11
N ASN A 867 12.46 -7.98 56.47
CA ASN A 867 11.14 -8.39 55.93
C ASN A 867 10.49 -7.35 55.01
N LEU A 868 11.28 -6.65 54.19
CA LEU A 868 10.74 -5.64 53.28
C LEU A 868 9.83 -6.25 52.18
N ASP A 869 10.01 -7.52 51.83
CA ASP A 869 9.22 -8.23 50.81
C ASP A 869 8.00 -9.00 51.37
N ALA A 870 7.81 -9.01 52.70
CA ALA A 870 6.73 -9.78 53.32
C ALA A 870 5.34 -9.24 52.94
N GLY A 871 4.40 -10.14 52.66
CA GLY A 871 3.00 -9.77 52.40
C GLY A 871 2.35 -9.02 53.58
N ARG A 872 1.29 -8.26 53.30
CA ARG A 872 0.58 -7.44 54.31
C ARG A 872 0.20 -8.30 55.52
N GLY A 873 0.60 -7.87 56.73
CA GLY A 873 0.24 -8.51 58.01
C GLY A 873 1.23 -9.54 58.58
N VAL A 874 2.30 -9.89 57.87
CA VAL A 874 3.31 -10.86 58.36
C VAL A 874 4.44 -10.13 59.10
N ARG A 875 4.24 -9.77 60.38
CA ARG A 875 5.33 -9.16 61.19
C ARG A 875 6.07 -10.11 62.13
N ASN A 876 5.64 -11.36 62.33
CA ASN A 876 6.25 -12.24 63.34
C ASN A 876 6.45 -13.68 62.83
N ALA A 877 7.46 -13.91 61.99
CA ALA A 877 8.06 -15.24 61.86
C ALA A 877 9.54 -15.14 62.28
N PRO A 878 10.02 -15.93 63.25
CA PRO A 878 11.45 -16.00 63.54
C PRO A 878 12.19 -16.48 62.29
N ALA A 879 13.36 -15.90 62.03
CA ALA A 879 14.24 -16.37 60.96
C ALA A 879 14.47 -17.89 61.10
N ALA A 880 14.27 -18.64 60.02
CA ALA A 880 14.61 -20.05 59.98
C ALA A 880 16.12 -20.21 60.27
N PRO A 881 16.53 -21.18 61.12
CA PRO A 881 17.92 -21.29 61.53
C PRO A 881 18.79 -21.69 60.34
N SER A 882 19.96 -21.04 60.26
CA SER A 882 21.03 -21.38 59.32
C SER A 882 21.42 -22.84 59.48
N VAL A 883 21.28 -23.63 58.42
CA VAL A 883 21.81 -24.99 58.38
C VAL A 883 23.34 -24.91 58.36
N SER A 884 23.95 -25.18 59.51
CA SER A 884 25.40 -25.34 59.65
C SER A 884 25.85 -26.62 58.93
N SER A 885 26.80 -26.48 58.01
CA SER A 885 27.52 -27.59 57.40
C SER A 885 28.28 -28.39 58.47
N THR A 886 27.99 -29.68 58.58
CA THR A 886 28.79 -30.65 59.34
C THR A 886 29.87 -31.24 58.39
N PRO A 887 31.09 -31.53 58.86
CA PRO A 887 32.20 -31.92 57.99
C PRO A 887 32.15 -33.41 57.60
N THR A 888 32.59 -33.65 56.37
CA THR A 888 32.71 -34.93 55.67
C THR A 888 33.61 -35.91 56.43
N ALA A 889 33.11 -37.12 56.68
CA ALA A 889 33.90 -38.25 57.16
C ALA A 889 34.76 -38.83 56.01
N ALA A 890 36.04 -39.11 56.30
CA ALA A 890 36.99 -39.73 55.38
C ALA A 890 36.67 -41.22 55.14
N PRO A 891 36.94 -41.77 53.94
CA PRO A 891 36.85 -43.21 53.70
C PRO A 891 38.14 -43.92 54.10
N ALA A 892 37.96 -45.11 54.66
CA ALA A 892 38.99 -46.04 55.10
C ALA A 892 39.85 -46.56 53.93
N ASP A 893 41.14 -46.64 54.21
CA ASP A 893 42.19 -47.21 53.36
C ASP A 893 42.25 -48.73 53.57
N SER A 894 42.27 -49.50 52.48
CA SER A 894 42.57 -50.93 52.48
C SER A 894 43.45 -51.31 51.29
N GLY A 895 44.75 -51.16 51.49
CA GLY A 895 45.88 -51.96 51.00
C GLY A 895 45.78 -52.69 49.64
N ARG A 896 46.67 -52.29 48.71
CA ARG A 896 47.77 -53.11 48.21
C ARG A 896 48.83 -52.27 47.50
#